data_AF-A0A2M8BVD5-F1
#
_entry.id   AF-A0A2M8BVD5-F1
#
_cell.length_a   1.000
_cell.length_b   1.000
_cell.length_c   1.000
_cell.angle_alpha   90.00
_cell.angle_beta   90.00
_cell.angle_gamma   90.00
#
_symmetry.space_group_name_H-M   'P 1'
#
loop_
_entity.id
_entity.type
_entity.pdbx_description
1 polymer ?
#
loop_
_entity_poly.entity_id
_entity_poly.type
_entity_poly.pdbx_seq_one_letter_code
_entity_poly.pdbx_strand_id
1 'polypeptide(L)'
;MISNRFLQVLCCVALATALVACDDGETKPAPEDTSVADGTSADSTPDATNTETTTTPDVIDDTPCCTEPECAAQGMTCNATTCACEAITSDDCQSVDQVCDPALAQSAAWVCVDDGNGSGACRVSCTTAGGTDTCPTGSLCITEVGDAGYCEGSQCSGFFADDCTGTDEKCIPVGNGTNFCYPNGLGAVDTACTGLTDCGAGLLCVGGFCTAADCSALTNAQPCTGTDEQCSGWTIGDEPADLGTCIFVCDPWAASSGCAANEVCFPDMYTVGDGQCTPATPANTAQLGATCDNNTPATTCADGLLCIGGECMTLCDPNAAAGGPGSCGATEECGGLFITDDNGTPADTSDDTQIEIAFGSCQPAPVPCDAFTTSTACQATEWCMPDTRDAATGAMTGICAPTGTVNAGESCTAANCSDGNVCIGTGDNTAECFPACDPQSATTNLGACADSTDLCQTLTYTSGGDTDWGICYATCTPWTTPSGCDAAQWCAPEARATDGTWTGLCYDNGTGTVAEGDSCQTAECAAGSVCVGTSDTTSDCRTFCDPKATSGAGTCADSTRICDGFLADADWGLCSPGVAGAPLAEFATCPAGTEYEMCASTAMCLDLPGFTEGLQCIELCKTANGAFGTTNHPDCTRPTATCVQKFQTPTFGLCQ
;
A
#
# COMPACT_ATOMS: atom_id res chain seq x y z
N MET A 1 -21.48 -5.17 -31.72
CA MET A 1 -22.95 -5.35 -31.61
C MET A 1 -23.23 -6.13 -30.32
N ILE A 2 -23.93 -5.50 -29.37
CA ILE A 2 -24.76 -6.08 -28.28
C ILE A 2 -24.06 -7.17 -27.42
N SER A 3 -23.39 -6.86 -26.29
CA SER A 3 -23.91 -6.47 -24.95
C SER A 3 -24.90 -7.48 -24.34
N ASN A 4 -24.46 -8.30 -23.37
CA ASN A 4 -24.96 -8.32 -21.97
C ASN A 4 -24.61 -9.60 -21.16
N ARG A 5 -24.20 -9.33 -19.90
CA ARG A 5 -24.46 -10.06 -18.62
C ARG A 5 -23.51 -11.17 -18.13
N PHE A 6 -22.63 -10.71 -17.24
CA PHE A 6 -22.09 -11.38 -16.06
C PHE A 6 -23.15 -11.59 -14.94
N LEU A 7 -22.88 -12.62 -14.11
CA LEU A 7 -23.29 -12.91 -12.72
C LEU A 7 -24.74 -13.36 -12.38
N GLN A 8 -24.88 -14.63 -11.96
CA GLN A 8 -25.30 -15.10 -10.60
C GLN A 8 -25.86 -16.55 -10.60
N VAL A 9 -25.34 -17.40 -9.70
CA VAL A 9 -26.14 -18.37 -8.94
C VAL A 9 -25.79 -18.18 -7.46
N LEU A 10 -26.80 -17.75 -6.70
CA LEU A 10 -26.80 -17.42 -5.27
C LEU A 10 -27.46 -18.57 -4.48
N CYS A 11 -27.03 -18.78 -3.23
CA CYS A 11 -27.84 -19.44 -2.20
C CYS A 11 -28.40 -18.37 -1.24
N CYS A 12 -29.74 -18.22 -1.22
CA CYS A 12 -30.62 -18.06 -0.05
C CYS A 12 -31.89 -17.22 -0.32
N VAL A 13 -33.01 -17.95 -0.38
CA VAL A 13 -34.35 -17.72 0.21
C VAL A 13 -34.92 -16.29 0.33
N ALA A 14 -35.88 -16.02 -0.56
CA ALA A 14 -37.23 -15.46 -0.35
C ALA A 14 -37.53 -14.54 0.85
N LEU A 15 -37.87 -13.27 0.56
CA LEU A 15 -39.23 -12.71 0.62
C LEU A 15 -39.18 -11.21 0.25
N ALA A 16 -39.96 -10.78 -0.74
CA ALA A 16 -40.81 -9.57 -0.68
C ALA A 16 -41.36 -9.20 -2.06
N THR A 17 -42.68 -9.37 -2.21
CA THR A 17 -43.50 -8.66 -3.18
C THR A 17 -43.79 -7.23 -2.72
N ALA A 18 -43.88 -6.35 -3.73
CA ALA A 18 -44.69 -5.13 -3.83
C ALA A 18 -44.00 -3.77 -3.56
N LEU A 19 -43.85 -3.05 -4.68
CA LEU A 19 -43.71 -1.62 -4.83
C LEU A 19 -44.72 -0.82 -3.98
N VAL A 20 -44.36 0.40 -3.57
CA VAL A 20 -44.93 1.68 -4.07
C VAL A 20 -44.28 2.89 -3.37
N ALA A 21 -43.80 3.81 -4.23
CA ALA A 21 -43.68 5.28 -4.16
C ALA A 21 -43.44 6.08 -2.85
N CYS A 22 -42.50 7.02 -3.00
CA CYS A 22 -42.35 8.38 -2.45
C CYS A 22 -43.29 8.85 -1.33
N ASP A 23 -42.74 9.36 -0.23
CA ASP A 23 -43.01 10.74 0.24
C ASP A 23 -41.96 11.20 1.26
N ASP A 24 -41.66 12.50 1.22
CA ASP A 24 -40.79 13.23 2.15
C ASP A 24 -41.56 13.59 3.43
N GLY A 25 -40.93 13.52 4.60
CA GLY A 25 -41.56 14.04 5.81
C GLY A 25 -40.78 13.86 7.10
N GLU A 26 -40.13 14.94 7.55
CA GLU A 26 -39.64 15.13 8.91
C GLU A 26 -40.73 14.84 9.97
N THR A 27 -40.36 14.21 11.10
CA THR A 27 -40.50 14.80 12.45
C THR A 27 -39.98 13.87 13.56
N LYS A 28 -39.32 14.50 14.53
CA LYS A 28 -38.80 13.98 15.82
C LYS A 28 -39.96 13.88 16.86
N PRO A 29 -39.74 13.41 18.11
CA PRO A 29 -40.29 12.16 18.64
C PRO A 29 -41.25 12.37 19.83
N ALA A 30 -41.58 11.24 20.51
CA ALA A 30 -41.92 11.08 21.93
C ALA A 30 -43.36 10.54 22.20
N PRO A 31 -43.69 10.16 23.46
CA PRO A 31 -43.73 8.77 23.94
C PRO A 31 -45.09 8.40 24.59
N GLU A 32 -45.38 7.12 24.80
CA GLU A 32 -46.44 6.62 25.72
C GLU A 32 -46.33 5.07 25.70
N ASP A 33 -45.91 4.38 26.76
CA ASP A 33 -46.61 4.05 28.01
C ASP A 33 -48.05 3.52 27.81
N THR A 34 -48.26 2.23 28.14
CA THR A 34 -49.49 1.67 28.75
C THR A 34 -49.33 0.16 29.02
N SER A 35 -48.85 -0.15 30.22
CA SER A 35 -49.52 -0.92 31.28
C SER A 35 -50.60 -2.00 30.99
N VAL A 36 -50.51 -3.10 31.79
CA VAL A 36 -51.58 -4.01 32.32
C VAL A 36 -52.10 -5.10 31.35
N ALA A 37 -52.34 -6.39 31.68
CA ALA A 37 -52.56 -7.19 32.90
C ALA A 37 -52.06 -8.64 32.64
N ASP A 38 -51.47 -9.35 33.61
CA ASP A 38 -52.10 -10.18 34.64
C ASP A 38 -52.94 -11.37 34.12
N GLY A 39 -52.58 -12.58 34.57
CA GLY A 39 -53.12 -13.85 34.09
C GLY A 39 -52.46 -15.08 34.72
N THR A 40 -52.59 -15.22 36.05
CA THR A 40 -52.33 -16.45 36.82
C THR A 40 -53.23 -17.63 36.40
N SER A 41 -52.71 -18.86 36.47
CA SER A 41 -53.44 -20.10 36.90
C SER A 41 -52.56 -21.34 36.64
N ALA A 42 -51.94 -21.91 37.68
CA ALA A 42 -52.35 -23.16 38.37
C ALA A 42 -51.93 -24.43 37.58
N ASP A 43 -51.01 -25.25 38.06
CA ASP A 43 -51.12 -26.21 39.20
C ASP A 43 -51.17 -27.64 38.64
N SER A 44 -50.11 -28.41 38.88
CA SER A 44 -50.19 -29.84 39.26
C SER A 44 -48.79 -30.44 39.39
N THR A 45 -48.32 -30.57 40.64
CA THR A 45 -47.43 -31.66 41.12
C THR A 45 -48.31 -32.88 41.50
N PRO A 46 -47.84 -34.05 42.02
CA PRO A 46 -46.48 -34.45 42.43
C PRO A 46 -46.11 -35.96 42.16
N ASP A 47 -45.00 -36.37 42.78
CA ASP A 47 -44.61 -37.73 43.25
C ASP A 47 -43.74 -38.58 42.29
N ALA A 48 -42.68 -39.29 42.71
CA ALA A 48 -42.27 -39.71 44.05
C ALA A 48 -40.78 -40.17 44.11
N THR A 49 -40.16 -39.89 45.27
CA THR A 49 -39.31 -40.77 46.11
C THR A 49 -37.91 -41.30 45.72
N ASN A 50 -37.06 -41.24 46.76
CA ASN A 50 -35.95 -42.12 47.22
C ASN A 50 -34.52 -41.56 47.03
N THR A 51 -33.59 -41.63 47.99
CA THR A 51 -33.55 -42.17 49.37
C THR A 51 -32.31 -41.57 50.07
N GLU A 52 -32.43 -41.29 51.36
CA GLU A 52 -31.38 -40.85 52.28
C GLU A 52 -30.15 -41.77 52.30
N THR A 53 -28.96 -41.19 52.44
CA THR A 53 -27.86 -41.85 53.15
C THR A 53 -27.23 -40.85 54.10
N THR A 54 -27.48 -41.11 55.38
CA THR A 54 -27.02 -40.36 56.55
C THR A 54 -25.55 -40.72 56.83
N THR A 55 -24.66 -39.74 56.76
CA THR A 55 -23.35 -39.80 57.43
C THR A 55 -23.19 -38.59 58.34
N THR A 56 -22.83 -38.92 59.58
CA THR A 56 -22.44 -38.12 60.75
C THR A 56 -21.88 -36.71 60.48
N PRO A 57 -22.31 -35.67 61.20
CA PRO A 57 -21.71 -34.35 61.14
C PRO A 57 -20.37 -34.38 61.90
N ASP A 58 -19.28 -34.19 61.18
CA ASP A 58 -18.05 -33.70 61.78
C ASP A 58 -18.30 -32.30 62.35
N VAL A 59 -17.67 -32.04 63.48
CA VAL A 59 -17.70 -30.76 64.18
C VAL A 59 -17.19 -29.69 63.22
N ILE A 60 -18.10 -28.89 62.67
CA ILE A 60 -17.76 -27.61 62.06
C ILE A 60 -17.24 -26.76 63.22
N ASP A 61 -15.93 -26.58 63.23
CA ASP A 61 -15.29 -25.51 63.97
C ASP A 61 -15.90 -24.20 63.43
N ASP A 62 -16.84 -23.65 64.20
CA ASP A 62 -17.60 -22.43 63.93
C ASP A 62 -16.69 -21.18 64.08
N THR A 63 -15.43 -21.31 63.67
CA THR A 63 -14.54 -20.18 63.49
C THR A 63 -15.03 -19.48 62.22
N PRO A 64 -15.59 -18.25 62.31
CA PRO A 64 -16.08 -17.57 61.13
C PRO A 64 -14.94 -17.47 60.11
N CYS A 65 -15.21 -18.00 58.91
CA CYS A 65 -14.34 -17.84 57.76
C CYS A 65 -13.99 -16.35 57.61
N CYS A 66 -12.81 -16.02 57.08
CA CYS A 66 -12.53 -14.62 56.75
C CYS A 66 -13.68 -14.01 55.94
N THR A 67 -13.91 -12.71 56.09
CA THR A 67 -14.83 -12.00 55.20
C THR A 67 -14.03 -11.23 54.15
N GLU A 68 -14.57 -11.13 52.93
CA GLU A 68 -13.92 -10.38 51.86
C GLU A 68 -13.54 -8.94 52.29
N PRO A 69 -14.39 -8.20 53.04
CA PRO A 69 -14.00 -6.90 53.59
C PRO A 69 -12.80 -6.94 54.57
N GLU A 70 -12.65 -8.01 55.35
CA GLU A 70 -11.52 -8.16 56.29
C GLU A 70 -10.19 -8.44 55.58
N CYS A 71 -10.24 -9.17 54.46
CA CYS A 71 -9.06 -9.45 53.65
C CYS A 71 -8.73 -8.28 52.71
N ALA A 72 -9.72 -7.62 52.11
CA ALA A 72 -9.53 -6.46 51.26
C ALA A 72 -8.84 -5.30 52.02
N ALA A 73 -9.13 -5.13 53.31
CA ALA A 73 -8.44 -4.16 54.18
C ALA A 73 -6.93 -4.43 54.33
N GLN A 74 -6.47 -5.64 54.01
CA GLN A 74 -5.07 -6.07 54.04
C GLN A 74 -4.46 -6.22 52.64
N GLY A 75 -5.19 -5.88 51.56
CA GLY A 75 -4.77 -6.13 50.18
C GLY A 75 -4.71 -7.62 49.84
N MET A 76 -5.61 -8.41 50.42
CA MET A 76 -5.69 -9.88 50.28
C MET A 76 -7.13 -10.27 49.89
N THR A 77 -7.33 -11.47 49.35
CA THR A 77 -8.66 -12.04 49.07
C THR A 77 -8.98 -13.13 50.09
N CYS A 78 -10.26 -13.26 50.49
CA CYS A 78 -10.64 -14.36 51.37
C CYS A 78 -10.81 -15.65 50.56
N ASN A 79 -9.91 -16.62 50.78
CA ASN A 79 -10.06 -17.92 50.17
C ASN A 79 -11.17 -18.69 50.92
N ALA A 80 -12.33 -18.85 50.28
CA ALA A 80 -13.48 -19.52 50.87
C ALA A 80 -13.25 -21.00 51.21
N THR A 81 -12.19 -21.62 50.66
CA THR A 81 -11.81 -23.01 50.93
C THR A 81 -10.90 -23.12 52.14
N THR A 82 -9.92 -22.22 52.27
CA THR A 82 -8.94 -22.24 53.38
C THR A 82 -9.35 -21.38 54.56
N CYS A 83 -10.34 -20.51 54.38
CA CYS A 83 -10.78 -19.49 55.33
C CYS A 83 -9.66 -18.56 55.82
N ALA A 84 -8.63 -18.36 54.99
CA ALA A 84 -7.53 -17.45 55.23
C ALA A 84 -7.53 -16.28 54.23
N CYS A 85 -7.06 -15.11 54.68
CA CYS A 85 -6.71 -14.03 53.77
C CYS A 85 -5.40 -14.40 53.07
N GLU A 86 -5.48 -14.65 51.77
CA GLU A 86 -4.34 -15.00 50.94
C GLU A 86 -3.96 -13.77 50.09
N ALA A 87 -2.66 -13.55 49.93
CA ALA A 87 -2.17 -12.44 49.11
C ALA A 87 -2.72 -12.60 47.70
N ILE A 88 -3.27 -11.52 47.14
CA ILE A 88 -3.59 -11.44 45.73
C ILE A 88 -2.25 -11.58 45.01
N THR A 89 -2.04 -12.70 44.34
CA THR A 89 -0.92 -12.84 43.41
C THR A 89 -1.10 -11.79 42.33
N SER A 90 -0.03 -11.13 41.90
CA SER A 90 -0.04 -9.97 40.97
C SER A 90 -0.73 -10.21 39.63
N ASP A 91 -1.19 -11.44 39.41
CA ASP A 91 -1.71 -11.96 38.16
C ASP A 91 -3.25 -12.06 38.20
N ASP A 92 -3.90 -11.81 39.34
CA ASP A 92 -5.35 -11.91 39.54
C ASP A 92 -6.00 -10.56 39.91
N CYS A 93 -7.20 -10.29 39.41
CA CYS A 93 -8.00 -9.10 39.68
C CYS A 93 -9.45 -9.46 40.08
N GLN A 94 -10.06 -8.62 40.92
CA GLN A 94 -11.32 -8.96 41.59
C GLN A 94 -12.57 -8.86 40.68
N SER A 95 -12.51 -8.10 39.60
CA SER A 95 -13.54 -8.07 38.56
C SER A 95 -12.98 -7.49 37.26
N VAL A 96 -13.51 -7.94 36.12
CA VAL A 96 -13.25 -7.38 34.78
C VAL A 96 -13.29 -5.84 34.84
N ASP A 97 -12.36 -5.19 34.13
CA ASP A 97 -12.14 -3.73 34.08
C ASP A 97 -11.59 -3.06 35.35
N GLN A 98 -11.25 -3.81 36.40
CA GLN A 98 -10.50 -3.22 37.52
C GLN A 98 -9.01 -3.08 37.24
N VAL A 99 -8.37 -2.15 37.95
CA VAL A 99 -6.91 -2.04 37.97
C VAL A 99 -6.35 -3.32 38.58
N CYS A 100 -5.43 -3.94 37.85
CA CYS A 100 -4.88 -5.25 38.14
C CYS A 100 -4.14 -5.36 39.47
N ASP A 101 -3.72 -4.23 40.02
CA ASP A 101 -3.28 -4.10 41.39
C ASP A 101 -3.65 -2.69 41.89
N PRO A 102 -4.64 -2.56 42.78
CA PRO A 102 -5.05 -1.25 43.29
C PRO A 102 -3.97 -0.60 44.19
N ALA A 103 -2.94 -1.33 44.62
CA ALA A 103 -1.87 -0.85 45.50
C ALA A 103 -0.59 -0.45 44.76
N LEU A 104 -0.42 -0.83 43.48
CA LEU A 104 0.73 -0.47 42.67
C LEU A 104 0.36 0.53 41.57
N ALA A 105 1.24 1.52 41.33
CA ALA A 105 1.16 2.38 40.16
C ALA A 105 1.54 1.54 38.93
N GLN A 106 0.56 0.88 38.32
CA GLN A 106 0.76 0.16 37.08
C GLN A 106 0.96 1.15 35.93
N SER A 107 1.84 0.80 34.98
CA SER A 107 1.84 1.50 33.68
C SER A 107 0.46 1.31 33.04
N ALA A 108 0.00 2.26 32.22
CA ALA A 108 -1.31 2.24 31.56
C ALA A 108 -1.54 1.07 30.57
N ALA A 109 -0.76 -0.01 30.69
CA ALA A 109 -0.64 -1.12 29.76
C ALA A 109 -1.19 -2.44 30.35
N TRP A 110 -2.12 -2.42 31.31
CA TRP A 110 -2.70 -3.64 31.89
C TRP A 110 -4.23 -3.56 31.94
N VAL A 111 -4.88 -4.66 31.60
CA VAL A 111 -6.33 -4.86 31.63
C VAL A 111 -6.66 -6.14 32.39
N CYS A 112 -7.76 -6.09 33.15
CA CYS A 112 -8.29 -7.23 33.88
C CYS A 112 -9.33 -7.95 33.01
N VAL A 113 -9.03 -9.18 32.61
CA VAL A 113 -9.83 -9.99 31.68
C VAL A 113 -10.49 -11.14 32.43
N ASP A 114 -11.72 -11.52 32.12
CA ASP A 114 -12.37 -12.69 32.74
C ASP A 114 -11.58 -13.98 32.44
N ASP A 115 -11.29 -14.78 33.46
CA ASP A 115 -10.60 -16.06 33.33
C ASP A 115 -11.55 -17.25 33.07
N GLY A 116 -12.86 -16.98 32.95
CA GLY A 116 -13.90 -17.98 32.73
C GLY A 116 -14.37 -18.69 34.00
N ASN A 117 -13.74 -18.42 35.16
CA ASN A 117 -14.15 -18.94 36.48
C ASN A 117 -14.87 -17.88 37.33
N GLY A 118 -15.15 -16.69 36.76
CA GLY A 118 -15.74 -15.56 37.47
C GLY A 118 -14.72 -14.74 38.28
N SER A 119 -13.43 -14.98 38.09
CA SER A 119 -12.31 -14.14 38.52
C SER A 119 -11.71 -13.41 37.32
N GLY A 120 -11.02 -12.30 37.55
CA GLY A 120 -10.26 -11.64 36.51
C GLY A 120 -8.79 -12.06 36.54
N ALA A 121 -8.16 -12.18 35.39
CA ALA A 121 -6.72 -12.33 35.22
C ALA A 121 -6.12 -11.07 34.59
N CYS A 122 -4.98 -10.66 35.11
CA CYS A 122 -4.27 -9.48 34.67
C CYS A 122 -3.42 -9.75 33.44
N ARG A 123 -3.64 -8.96 32.40
CA ARG A 123 -3.00 -9.10 31.09
C ARG A 123 -2.48 -7.76 30.60
N VAL A 124 -1.40 -7.81 29.82
CA VAL A 124 -0.85 -6.60 29.18
C VAL A 124 -1.87 -6.13 28.15
N SER A 125 -2.33 -4.89 28.22
CA SER A 125 -3.24 -4.33 27.22
C SER A 125 -2.48 -4.08 25.92
N CYS A 126 -3.14 -4.28 24.80
CA CYS A 126 -2.64 -4.03 23.47
C CYS A 126 -3.71 -3.33 22.62
N THR A 127 -3.26 -2.63 21.59
CA THR A 127 -4.16 -1.96 20.63
C THR A 127 -3.79 -2.38 19.22
N THR A 128 -4.73 -2.99 18.50
CA THR A 128 -4.57 -3.35 17.08
C THR A 128 -4.78 -2.17 16.12
N ALA A 129 -5.26 -1.02 16.62
CA ALA A 129 -5.44 0.20 15.84
C ALA A 129 -4.09 0.80 15.42
N GLY A 130 -3.58 0.41 14.24
CA GLY A 130 -2.36 0.98 13.64
C GLY A 130 -1.32 0.00 13.10
N GLY A 131 -1.57 -1.31 13.10
CA GLY A 131 -0.85 -2.22 12.18
C GLY A 131 0.44 -2.89 12.67
N THR A 132 0.70 -3.01 13.98
CA THR A 132 1.67 -4.00 14.50
C THR A 132 1.21 -4.50 15.87
N ASP A 133 1.30 -5.81 16.10
CA ASP A 133 1.01 -6.40 17.41
C ASP A 133 2.02 -5.86 18.43
N THR A 134 1.52 -5.17 19.45
CA THR A 134 2.35 -4.62 20.54
C THR A 134 2.67 -5.66 21.61
N CYS A 135 2.13 -6.87 21.47
CA CYS A 135 2.38 -7.96 22.39
C CYS A 135 3.81 -8.51 22.26
N PRO A 136 4.46 -8.85 23.38
CA PRO A 136 5.74 -9.56 23.36
C PRO A 136 5.70 -10.82 22.48
N THR A 137 6.82 -11.19 21.87
CA THR A 137 6.94 -12.44 21.11
C THR A 137 6.44 -13.64 21.93
N GLY A 138 5.59 -14.46 21.34
CA GLY A 138 4.90 -15.55 22.04
C GLY A 138 3.63 -15.12 22.79
N SER A 139 3.11 -13.92 22.50
CA SER A 139 1.75 -13.50 22.86
C SER A 139 1.05 -12.78 21.70
N LEU A 140 -0.27 -12.92 21.58
CA LEU A 140 -1.10 -12.29 20.55
C LEU A 140 -2.05 -11.30 21.19
N CYS A 141 -2.26 -10.16 20.54
CA CYS A 141 -3.31 -9.23 20.94
C CYS A 141 -4.71 -9.74 20.59
N ILE A 142 -5.50 -10.09 21.61
CA ILE A 142 -6.89 -10.50 21.48
C ILE A 142 -7.79 -9.31 21.85
N THR A 143 -8.65 -8.91 20.92
CA THR A 143 -9.67 -7.86 21.15
C THR A 143 -11.04 -8.51 21.27
N GLU A 144 -11.69 -8.37 22.43
CA GLU A 144 -13.13 -8.61 22.50
C GLU A 144 -13.88 -7.43 21.84
N VAL A 145 -15.08 -7.71 21.31
CA VAL A 145 -15.87 -6.74 20.53
C VAL A 145 -16.30 -5.57 21.43
N GLY A 146 -15.53 -4.48 21.43
CA GLY A 146 -15.86 -3.23 22.10
C GLY A 146 -14.81 -2.67 23.06
N ASP A 147 -13.76 -3.43 23.39
CA ASP A 147 -12.81 -3.08 24.46
C ASP A 147 -11.34 -3.02 24.02
N ALA A 148 -10.47 -2.52 24.90
CA ALA A 148 -9.01 -2.57 24.74
C ALA A 148 -8.55 -4.03 24.66
N GLY A 149 -7.71 -4.36 23.68
CA GLY A 149 -7.19 -5.71 23.53
C GLY A 149 -6.25 -6.09 24.66
N TYR A 150 -5.98 -7.38 24.81
CA TYR A 150 -4.99 -7.90 25.75
C TYR A 150 -4.08 -8.96 25.12
N CYS A 151 -2.85 -9.03 25.61
CA CYS A 151 -1.87 -10.01 25.16
C CYS A 151 -2.12 -11.36 25.83
N GLU A 152 -2.48 -12.36 25.04
CA GLU A 152 -2.61 -13.74 25.49
C GLU A 152 -1.44 -14.58 24.99
N GLY A 153 -0.83 -15.34 25.91
CA GLY A 153 0.29 -16.22 25.58
C GLY A 153 -0.16 -17.51 24.88
N SER A 154 0.79 -18.22 24.29
CA SER A 154 0.55 -19.54 23.69
C SER A 154 -0.03 -20.54 24.71
N GLN A 155 -1.12 -21.21 24.36
CA GLN A 155 -1.76 -22.25 25.18
C GLN A 155 -1.18 -23.64 24.95
N CYS A 156 -0.47 -23.83 23.84
CA CYS A 156 0.15 -25.08 23.42
C CYS A 156 1.48 -24.80 22.71
N SER A 157 2.34 -25.81 22.57
CA SER A 157 3.72 -25.62 22.08
C SER A 157 3.84 -25.61 20.55
N GLY A 158 2.84 -26.08 19.81
CA GLY A 158 2.79 -26.03 18.35
C GLY A 158 1.76 -27.00 17.75
N PHE A 159 1.45 -26.85 16.47
CA PHE A 159 0.39 -27.63 15.80
C PHE A 159 0.53 -29.16 15.95
N PHE A 160 1.77 -29.65 15.90
CA PHE A 160 2.07 -31.08 16.00
C PHE A 160 2.23 -31.58 17.46
N ALA A 161 2.08 -30.70 18.44
CA ALA A 161 2.11 -31.06 19.85
C ALA A 161 0.72 -31.50 20.33
N ASP A 162 0.70 -32.51 21.20
CA ASP A 162 -0.51 -33.02 21.86
C ASP A 162 -0.54 -32.52 23.32
N ASP A 163 -0.40 -31.20 23.49
CA ASP A 163 -0.31 -30.54 24.80
C ASP A 163 -1.47 -29.58 25.10
N CYS A 164 -2.52 -29.60 24.28
CA CYS A 164 -3.79 -29.00 24.65
C CYS A 164 -4.44 -29.75 25.81
N THR A 165 -5.02 -29.01 26.76
CA THR A 165 -5.57 -29.62 27.98
C THR A 165 -6.94 -30.28 27.77
N GLY A 166 -7.69 -29.88 26.73
CA GLY A 166 -8.97 -30.50 26.37
C GLY A 166 -8.78 -31.79 25.57
N THR A 167 -9.63 -32.79 25.83
CA THR A 167 -9.55 -34.13 25.22
C THR A 167 -9.89 -34.18 23.73
N ASP A 168 -10.43 -33.10 23.17
CA ASP A 168 -10.82 -32.97 21.77
C ASP A 168 -10.39 -31.59 21.24
N GLU A 169 -9.19 -31.15 21.58
CA GLU A 169 -8.62 -29.89 21.09
C GLU A 169 -7.44 -30.14 20.14
N LYS A 170 -7.09 -29.13 19.36
CA LYS A 170 -5.89 -29.08 18.52
C LYS A 170 -5.22 -27.72 18.70
N CYS A 171 -3.90 -27.73 18.65
CA CYS A 171 -3.10 -26.54 18.72
C CYS A 171 -3.06 -25.85 17.34
N ILE A 172 -3.40 -24.56 17.24
CA ILE A 172 -3.39 -23.81 15.97
C ILE A 172 -2.52 -22.56 16.13
N PRO A 173 -1.53 -22.32 15.25
CA PRO A 173 -0.79 -21.07 15.23
C PRO A 173 -1.68 -19.93 14.74
N VAL A 174 -1.62 -18.78 15.41
CA VAL A 174 -2.46 -17.61 15.10
C VAL A 174 -1.66 -16.33 14.86
N GLY A 175 -0.32 -16.42 14.81
CA GLY A 175 0.59 -15.29 14.57
C GLY A 175 1.53 -15.00 15.76
N ASN A 176 2.56 -14.17 15.53
CA ASN A 176 3.56 -13.74 16.54
C ASN A 176 4.20 -14.89 17.36
N GLY A 177 4.33 -16.08 16.76
CA GLY A 177 4.84 -17.29 17.41
C GLY A 177 3.93 -17.86 18.52
N THR A 178 2.63 -17.52 18.51
CA THR A 178 1.63 -18.07 19.44
C THR A 178 0.79 -19.17 18.82
N ASN A 179 0.39 -20.12 19.67
CA ASN A 179 -0.53 -21.19 19.32
C ASN A 179 -1.63 -21.32 20.37
N PHE A 180 -2.87 -21.51 19.93
CA PHE A 180 -4.05 -21.64 20.78
C PHE A 180 -4.71 -22.98 20.61
N CYS A 181 -5.34 -23.47 21.68
CA CYS A 181 -6.09 -24.71 21.66
C CYS A 181 -7.52 -24.43 21.17
N TYR A 182 -7.88 -25.02 20.04
CA TYR A 182 -9.22 -24.95 19.49
C TYR A 182 -9.90 -26.31 19.55
N PRO A 183 -11.21 -26.38 19.80
CA PRO A 183 -11.96 -27.63 19.70
C PRO A 183 -11.82 -28.24 18.29
N ASN A 184 -11.72 -29.56 18.25
CA ASN A 184 -11.77 -30.35 17.03
C ASN A 184 -13.18 -30.28 16.44
N GLY A 185 -13.24 -30.02 15.13
CA GLY A 185 -14.46 -30.14 14.35
C GLY A 185 -14.81 -31.59 14.00
N LEU A 186 -15.82 -31.73 13.15
CA LEU A 186 -16.27 -33.04 12.67
C LEU A 186 -15.87 -33.31 11.21
N GLY A 187 -15.31 -32.33 10.51
CA GLY A 187 -14.90 -32.45 9.10
C GLY A 187 -13.73 -33.40 8.93
N ALA A 188 -13.85 -34.34 7.99
CA ALA A 188 -12.74 -35.18 7.54
C ALA A 188 -11.95 -34.47 6.43
N VAL A 189 -10.82 -35.05 6.00
CA VAL A 189 -10.07 -34.56 4.83
C VAL A 189 -11.00 -34.34 3.64
N ASP A 190 -10.79 -33.24 2.90
CA ASP A 190 -11.60 -32.78 1.75
C ASP A 190 -13.05 -32.38 2.08
N THR A 191 -13.43 -32.35 3.35
CA THR A 191 -14.74 -31.81 3.75
C THR A 191 -14.71 -30.29 3.65
N ALA A 192 -15.72 -29.69 3.02
CA ALA A 192 -15.86 -28.25 2.97
C ALA A 192 -15.93 -27.64 4.39
N CYS A 193 -15.25 -26.53 4.59
CA CYS A 193 -15.18 -25.82 5.86
C CYS A 193 -15.25 -24.31 5.65
N THR A 194 -15.63 -23.60 6.70
CA THR A 194 -15.74 -22.14 6.75
C THR A 194 -14.83 -21.53 7.82
N GLY A 195 -14.34 -22.32 8.77
CA GLY A 195 -13.44 -21.88 9.81
C GLY A 195 -12.60 -23.00 10.41
N LEU A 196 -11.66 -22.60 11.28
CA LEU A 196 -10.66 -23.48 11.90
C LEU A 196 -11.27 -24.61 12.76
N THR A 197 -12.45 -24.38 13.35
CA THR A 197 -13.17 -25.33 14.20
C THR A 197 -14.01 -26.34 13.44
N ASP A 198 -14.09 -26.27 12.10
CA ASP A 198 -14.92 -27.18 11.32
C ASP A 198 -14.23 -28.53 11.07
N CYS A 199 -12.90 -28.53 11.08
CA CYS A 199 -12.08 -29.69 10.72
C CYS A 199 -11.67 -30.52 11.94
N GLY A 200 -11.66 -31.84 11.79
CA GLY A 200 -11.28 -32.78 12.83
C GLY A 200 -9.82 -32.66 13.30
N ALA A 201 -9.44 -33.57 14.20
CA ALA A 201 -8.10 -33.61 14.77
C ALA A 201 -7.02 -33.69 13.68
N GLY A 202 -5.99 -32.83 13.79
CA GLY A 202 -4.88 -32.75 12.84
C GLY A 202 -5.20 -32.09 11.50
N LEU A 203 -6.39 -31.49 11.34
CA LEU A 203 -6.84 -30.85 10.10
C LEU A 203 -7.11 -29.35 10.30
N LEU A 204 -6.81 -28.55 9.27
CA LEU A 204 -7.10 -27.11 9.20
C LEU A 204 -7.96 -26.78 7.99
N CYS A 205 -8.71 -25.69 8.08
CA CYS A 205 -9.50 -25.20 6.96
C CYS A 205 -8.63 -24.35 6.04
N VAL A 206 -8.17 -24.93 4.92
CA VAL A 206 -7.29 -24.29 3.94
C VAL A 206 -7.98 -24.27 2.59
N GLY A 207 -8.11 -23.08 1.98
CA GLY A 207 -8.80 -22.95 0.70
C GLY A 207 -10.27 -23.40 0.72
N GLY A 208 -10.92 -23.41 1.90
CA GLY A 208 -12.31 -23.83 2.08
C GLY A 208 -12.51 -25.34 2.25
N PHE A 209 -11.43 -26.11 2.41
CA PHE A 209 -11.49 -27.56 2.67
C PHE A 209 -10.62 -27.96 3.84
N CYS A 210 -11.02 -29.02 4.54
CA CYS A 210 -10.24 -29.58 5.63
C CYS A 210 -9.03 -30.33 5.07
N THR A 211 -7.85 -29.79 5.34
CA THR A 211 -6.56 -30.27 4.83
C THR A 211 -5.67 -30.67 6.00
N ALA A 212 -4.97 -31.79 5.87
CA ALA A 212 -3.99 -32.23 6.86
C ALA A 212 -2.69 -31.42 6.69
N ALA A 213 -2.11 -30.95 7.79
CA ALA A 213 -0.75 -30.44 7.75
C ALA A 213 0.22 -31.62 7.93
N ASP A 214 1.20 -31.71 7.04
CA ASP A 214 2.15 -32.83 7.01
C ASP A 214 3.51 -32.45 7.59
N CYS A 215 3.80 -31.15 7.67
CA CYS A 215 5.11 -30.63 8.05
C CYS A 215 5.03 -29.25 8.72
N SER A 216 6.13 -28.86 9.37
CA SER A 216 6.32 -27.53 9.99
C SER A 216 7.27 -26.68 9.15
N ALA A 217 6.76 -25.63 8.50
CA ALA A 217 7.47 -24.88 7.47
C ALA A 217 8.61 -23.98 7.99
N LEU A 218 8.52 -23.52 9.24
CA LEU A 218 9.45 -22.55 9.83
C LEU A 218 10.46 -23.22 10.78
N THR A 219 10.00 -24.13 11.64
CA THR A 219 10.85 -24.74 12.68
C THR A 219 11.45 -26.08 12.26
N ASN A 220 10.90 -26.72 11.23
CA ASN A 220 11.25 -28.08 10.83
C ASN A 220 11.13 -29.11 11.99
N ALA A 221 10.27 -28.84 12.98
CA ALA A 221 9.90 -29.77 14.04
C ALA A 221 9.27 -31.07 13.51
N GLN A 222 8.47 -30.96 12.45
CA GLN A 222 7.91 -32.06 11.68
C GLN A 222 8.42 -31.97 10.22
N PRO A 223 9.53 -32.64 9.88
CA PRO A 223 10.06 -32.62 8.52
C PRO A 223 9.23 -33.51 7.59
N CYS A 224 9.25 -33.20 6.30
CA CYS A 224 8.74 -34.12 5.27
C CYS A 224 9.54 -35.41 5.23
N THR A 225 8.87 -36.53 4.95
CA THR A 225 9.47 -37.86 5.03
C THR A 225 9.96 -38.39 3.69
N GLY A 226 9.46 -37.85 2.57
CA GLY A 226 9.96 -38.12 1.24
C GLY A 226 11.35 -37.52 1.02
N THR A 227 12.18 -38.19 0.22
CA THR A 227 13.56 -37.77 -0.07
C THR A 227 13.66 -36.49 -0.87
N ASP A 228 12.59 -36.11 -1.55
CA ASP A 228 12.49 -34.96 -2.46
C ASP A 228 11.24 -34.11 -2.13
N GLU A 229 10.73 -34.23 -0.90
CA GLU A 229 9.62 -33.43 -0.40
C GLU A 229 10.14 -32.20 0.36
N GLN A 230 9.50 -31.05 0.14
CA GLN A 230 9.68 -29.84 0.93
C GLN A 230 8.36 -29.46 1.59
N CYS A 231 8.45 -28.78 2.72
CA CYS A 231 7.28 -28.22 3.36
C CYS A 231 6.81 -26.96 2.61
N SER A 232 5.66 -27.03 1.96
CA SER A 232 4.96 -25.86 1.43
C SER A 232 4.19 -25.21 2.58
N GLY A 233 4.78 -24.16 3.14
CA GLY A 233 4.22 -23.45 4.28
C GLY A 233 2.90 -22.76 3.92
N TRP A 234 1.96 -22.77 4.85
CA TRP A 234 0.73 -22.02 4.73
C TRP A 234 0.87 -20.65 5.39
N THR A 235 0.04 -19.70 4.96
CA THR A 235 -0.14 -18.42 5.65
C THR A 235 -1.50 -18.43 6.36
N ILE A 236 -1.57 -17.80 7.53
CA ILE A 236 -2.82 -17.57 8.26
C ILE A 236 -2.96 -16.06 8.40
N GLY A 237 -3.84 -15.47 7.58
CA GLY A 237 -3.78 -14.04 7.31
C GLY A 237 -2.51 -13.70 6.53
N ASP A 238 -1.80 -12.65 6.94
CA ASP A 238 -0.57 -12.19 6.30
C ASP A 238 0.70 -12.81 6.93
N GLU A 239 0.54 -13.62 7.98
CA GLU A 239 1.66 -14.21 8.71
C GLU A 239 1.94 -15.64 8.23
N PRO A 240 3.22 -16.01 8.00
CA PRO A 240 3.59 -17.38 7.71
C PRO A 240 3.34 -18.27 8.94
N ALA A 241 2.61 -19.37 8.73
CA ALA A 241 2.36 -20.35 9.76
C ALA A 241 3.45 -21.42 9.77
N ASP A 242 3.81 -21.93 10.96
CA ASP A 242 4.75 -23.04 11.10
C ASP A 242 4.10 -24.41 10.80
N LEU A 243 3.38 -24.47 9.70
CA LEU A 243 2.68 -25.65 9.22
C LEU A 243 2.50 -25.56 7.71
N GLY A 244 2.39 -26.72 7.09
CA GLY A 244 2.31 -26.83 5.65
C GLY A 244 1.98 -28.24 5.21
N THR A 245 1.95 -28.44 3.91
CA THR A 245 1.83 -29.78 3.30
C THR A 245 3.16 -30.16 2.65
N CYS A 246 3.48 -31.45 2.71
CA CYS A 246 4.67 -31.97 2.06
C CYS A 246 4.39 -32.09 0.56
N ILE A 247 5.08 -31.25 -0.21
CA ILE A 247 5.00 -31.27 -1.67
C ILE A 247 6.28 -31.85 -2.23
N PHE A 248 6.17 -32.60 -3.32
CA PHE A 248 7.34 -32.94 -4.12
C PHE A 248 7.80 -31.69 -4.86
N VAL A 249 9.01 -31.24 -4.54
CA VAL A 249 9.63 -30.14 -5.26
C VAL A 249 10.19 -30.69 -6.55
N CYS A 250 9.91 -29.97 -7.62
CA CYS A 250 10.40 -30.28 -8.94
C CYS A 250 11.03 -29.04 -9.54
N ASP A 251 11.97 -29.23 -10.46
CA ASP A 251 12.48 -28.15 -11.29
C ASP A 251 11.56 -28.05 -12.51
N PRO A 252 10.73 -26.99 -12.64
CA PRO A 252 9.77 -26.85 -13.74
C PRO A 252 10.46 -26.71 -15.10
N TRP A 253 11.75 -26.40 -15.10
CA TRP A 253 12.54 -26.17 -16.31
C TRP A 253 13.40 -27.38 -16.66
N ALA A 254 13.68 -28.29 -15.73
CA ALA A 254 14.49 -29.48 -15.99
C ALA A 254 13.86 -30.44 -17.01
N ALA A 255 14.71 -31.07 -17.83
CA ALA A 255 14.29 -32.07 -18.82
C ALA A 255 13.61 -33.31 -18.19
N SER A 256 13.87 -33.57 -16.92
CA SER A 256 13.07 -34.46 -16.07
C SER A 256 12.66 -33.66 -14.86
N SER A 257 11.37 -33.33 -14.76
CA SER A 257 10.83 -32.54 -13.66
C SER A 257 11.10 -33.14 -12.28
N GLY A 258 11.26 -34.46 -12.18
CA GLY A 258 11.33 -35.18 -10.91
C GLY A 258 9.96 -35.65 -10.41
N CYS A 259 8.87 -35.23 -11.06
CA CYS A 259 7.52 -35.68 -10.76
C CYS A 259 7.24 -37.11 -11.24
N ALA A 260 6.24 -37.76 -10.66
CA ALA A 260 5.79 -39.08 -11.12
C ALA A 260 5.26 -39.03 -12.56
N ALA A 261 5.16 -40.19 -13.22
CA ALA A 261 4.76 -40.30 -14.64
C ALA A 261 3.34 -39.79 -14.97
N ASN A 262 2.57 -39.38 -13.97
CA ASN A 262 1.22 -38.86 -14.05
C ASN A 262 1.09 -37.51 -13.32
N GLU A 263 2.20 -36.78 -13.19
CA GLU A 263 2.28 -35.48 -12.53
C GLU A 263 3.06 -34.49 -13.41
N VAL A 264 2.70 -33.21 -13.30
CA VAL A 264 3.34 -32.09 -14.00
C VAL A 264 3.99 -31.20 -12.96
N CYS A 265 5.20 -30.74 -13.24
CA CYS A 265 5.81 -29.72 -12.40
C CYS A 265 5.26 -28.36 -12.77
N PHE A 266 4.50 -27.77 -11.85
CA PHE A 266 4.00 -26.41 -12.00
C PHE A 266 4.96 -25.44 -11.31
N PRO A 267 5.50 -24.41 -11.98
CA PRO A 267 6.42 -23.47 -11.34
C PRO A 267 5.76 -22.74 -10.18
N ASP A 268 6.52 -22.52 -9.11
CA ASP A 268 6.08 -21.71 -7.98
C ASP A 268 5.91 -20.25 -8.41
N MET A 269 4.86 -19.59 -7.90
CA MET A 269 4.55 -18.22 -8.30
C MET A 269 5.55 -17.20 -7.78
N TYR A 270 6.29 -17.52 -6.71
CA TYR A 270 7.11 -16.56 -5.98
C TYR A 270 8.61 -16.91 -6.03
N THR A 271 8.96 -18.15 -6.37
CA THR A 271 10.35 -18.63 -6.32
C THR A 271 10.82 -19.19 -7.66
N VAL A 272 11.79 -18.52 -8.29
CA VAL A 272 12.33 -18.93 -9.60
C VAL A 272 13.04 -20.27 -9.48
N GLY A 273 12.64 -21.23 -10.32
CA GLY A 273 13.28 -22.55 -10.41
C GLY A 273 12.73 -23.60 -9.46
N ASP A 274 11.85 -23.21 -8.53
CA ASP A 274 11.07 -24.15 -7.73
C ASP A 274 9.73 -24.41 -8.40
N GLY A 275 9.23 -25.63 -8.25
CA GLY A 275 7.92 -26.03 -8.74
C GLY A 275 7.31 -27.12 -7.88
N GLN A 276 6.02 -27.35 -8.07
CA GLN A 276 5.24 -28.33 -7.32
C GLN A 276 4.69 -29.38 -8.27
N CYS A 277 4.89 -30.66 -7.93
CA CYS A 277 4.28 -31.75 -8.69
C CYS A 277 2.77 -31.77 -8.44
N THR A 278 2.01 -31.46 -9.48
CA THR A 278 0.55 -31.53 -9.46
C THR A 278 0.08 -32.75 -10.25
N PRO A 279 -1.00 -33.45 -9.84
CA PRO A 279 -1.54 -34.53 -10.63
C PRO A 279 -1.85 -34.05 -12.05
N ALA A 280 -1.31 -34.73 -13.06
CA ALA A 280 -1.63 -34.46 -14.45
C ALA A 280 -3.11 -34.75 -14.64
N THR A 281 -3.94 -33.70 -14.73
CA THR A 281 -5.35 -33.87 -15.04
C THR A 281 -5.44 -34.62 -16.38
N PRO A 282 -6.25 -35.68 -16.51
CA PRO A 282 -6.43 -36.44 -17.77
C PRO A 282 -6.95 -35.62 -18.96
N ALA A 283 -7.03 -34.31 -18.79
CA ALA A 283 -7.74 -33.31 -19.53
C ALA A 283 -6.81 -32.33 -20.29
N ASN A 284 -5.52 -32.26 -19.92
CA ASN A 284 -4.50 -31.35 -20.45
C ASN A 284 -4.24 -31.56 -21.96
N THR A 285 -5.20 -31.20 -22.81
CA THR A 285 -5.21 -31.53 -24.24
C THR A 285 -5.15 -30.30 -25.13
N ALA A 286 -5.47 -29.11 -24.59
CA ALA A 286 -5.38 -27.87 -25.33
C ALA A 286 -3.91 -27.56 -25.65
N GLN A 287 -3.58 -27.55 -26.94
CA GLN A 287 -2.22 -27.31 -27.43
C GLN A 287 -1.87 -25.82 -27.37
N LEU A 288 -0.59 -25.48 -27.57
CA LEU A 288 -0.13 -24.09 -27.69
C LEU A 288 -1.01 -23.28 -28.67
N GLY A 289 -1.49 -22.12 -28.21
CA GLY A 289 -2.39 -21.22 -28.95
C GLY A 289 -3.85 -21.67 -29.02
N ALA A 290 -4.23 -22.81 -28.42
CA ALA A 290 -5.63 -23.18 -28.30
C ALA A 290 -6.33 -22.32 -27.24
N THR A 291 -7.61 -22.03 -27.46
CA THR A 291 -8.45 -21.35 -26.46
C THR A 291 -8.56 -22.19 -25.20
N CYS A 292 -8.45 -21.53 -24.04
CA CYS A 292 -8.53 -22.15 -22.73
C CYS A 292 -9.41 -21.32 -21.79
N ASP A 293 -9.97 -21.99 -20.77
CA ASP A 293 -10.83 -21.35 -19.75
C ASP A 293 -10.49 -21.81 -18.32
N ASN A 294 -9.50 -22.69 -18.16
CA ASN A 294 -9.11 -23.38 -16.91
C ASN A 294 -10.25 -24.10 -16.15
N ASN A 295 -11.44 -24.22 -16.73
CA ASN A 295 -12.64 -24.73 -16.04
C ASN A 295 -13.21 -25.98 -16.70
N THR A 296 -12.93 -26.19 -18.00
CA THR A 296 -13.35 -27.40 -18.71
C THR A 296 -12.14 -28.28 -18.99
N PRO A 297 -12.25 -29.61 -18.80
CA PRO A 297 -11.19 -30.52 -19.15
C PRO A 297 -10.59 -30.29 -20.55
N ALA A 298 -11.43 -30.18 -21.59
CA ALA A 298 -10.98 -30.03 -22.97
C ALA A 298 -10.26 -28.69 -23.30
N THR A 299 -10.33 -27.72 -22.39
CA THR A 299 -9.76 -26.37 -22.49
C THR A 299 -8.66 -26.16 -21.45
N THR A 300 -8.26 -27.21 -20.74
CA THR A 300 -7.07 -27.20 -19.87
C THR A 300 -5.83 -27.41 -20.72
N CYS A 301 -4.84 -26.54 -20.54
CA CYS A 301 -3.63 -26.53 -21.35
C CYS A 301 -2.79 -27.79 -21.16
N ALA A 302 -2.10 -28.22 -22.23
CA ALA A 302 -1.16 -29.32 -22.19
C ALA A 302 0.01 -29.03 -21.23
N ASP A 303 0.70 -30.08 -20.77
CA ASP A 303 1.81 -29.96 -19.83
C ASP A 303 2.87 -28.95 -20.32
N GLY A 304 3.30 -28.05 -19.43
CA GLY A 304 4.22 -26.96 -19.74
C GLY A 304 3.57 -25.69 -20.33
N LEU A 305 2.24 -25.65 -20.43
CA LEU A 305 1.48 -24.49 -20.88
C LEU A 305 0.55 -23.95 -19.78
N LEU A 306 0.34 -22.64 -19.74
CA LEU A 306 -0.64 -21.98 -18.86
C LEU A 306 -1.68 -21.23 -19.68
N CYS A 307 -2.91 -21.20 -19.19
CA CYS A 307 -3.97 -20.40 -19.81
C CYS A 307 -3.82 -18.94 -19.44
N ILE A 308 -3.43 -18.11 -20.40
CA ILE A 308 -3.17 -16.69 -20.20
C ILE A 308 -3.92 -15.92 -21.27
N GLY A 309 -4.75 -14.96 -20.87
CA GLY A 309 -5.59 -14.21 -21.81
C GLY A 309 -6.62 -15.07 -22.58
N GLY A 310 -6.92 -16.29 -22.09
CA GLY A 310 -7.81 -17.23 -22.76
C GLY A 310 -7.15 -18.09 -23.84
N GLU A 311 -5.81 -18.07 -23.95
CA GLU A 311 -5.04 -18.95 -24.82
C GLU A 311 -3.95 -19.70 -24.04
N CYS A 312 -3.67 -20.94 -24.44
CA CYS A 312 -2.59 -21.72 -23.86
C CYS A 312 -1.25 -21.19 -24.35
N MET A 313 -0.41 -20.68 -23.44
CA MET A 313 0.91 -20.14 -23.74
C MET A 313 2.01 -20.93 -23.04
N THR A 314 3.20 -20.99 -23.65
CA THR A 314 4.39 -21.62 -23.05
C THR A 314 4.88 -20.78 -21.87
N LEU A 315 5.14 -21.40 -20.74
CA LEU A 315 5.79 -20.74 -19.61
C LEU A 315 7.30 -20.64 -19.82
N CYS A 316 7.92 -19.61 -19.25
CA CYS A 316 9.36 -19.42 -19.32
C CYS A 316 9.95 -18.90 -18.02
N ASP A 317 11.24 -19.17 -17.83
CA ASP A 317 12.04 -18.54 -16.80
C ASP A 317 12.60 -17.22 -17.36
N PRO A 318 12.25 -16.06 -16.77
CA PRO A 318 12.77 -14.76 -17.24
C PRO A 318 14.30 -14.65 -17.15
N ASN A 319 14.94 -15.49 -16.34
CA ASN A 319 16.39 -15.55 -16.17
C ASN A 319 17.07 -16.63 -17.02
N ALA A 320 16.32 -17.44 -17.77
CA ALA A 320 16.90 -18.50 -18.59
C ALA A 320 17.71 -17.92 -19.76
N ALA A 321 18.97 -18.37 -19.89
CA ALA A 321 19.78 -18.05 -21.05
C ALA A 321 19.15 -18.60 -22.33
N ALA A 322 19.25 -17.85 -23.44
CA ALA A 322 18.69 -18.26 -24.74
C ALA A 322 19.13 -19.69 -25.15
N GLY A 323 18.14 -20.55 -25.41
CA GLY A 323 18.34 -21.96 -25.75
C GLY A 323 18.57 -22.90 -24.56
N GLY A 324 18.56 -22.38 -23.33
CA GLY A 324 18.58 -23.14 -22.09
C GLY A 324 17.20 -23.66 -21.67
N PRO A 325 17.14 -24.53 -20.64
CA PRO A 325 15.89 -24.93 -20.01
C PRO A 325 15.10 -23.70 -19.51
N GLY A 326 13.78 -23.68 -19.72
CA GLY A 326 12.93 -22.53 -19.39
C GLY A 326 13.01 -21.34 -20.35
N SER A 327 13.92 -21.34 -21.34
CA SER A 327 13.98 -20.26 -22.34
C SER A 327 12.93 -20.42 -23.44
N CYS A 328 12.51 -19.28 -24.00
CA CYS A 328 11.60 -19.25 -25.13
C CYS A 328 12.25 -19.66 -26.45
N GLY A 329 11.42 -19.88 -27.48
CA GLY A 329 11.90 -20.16 -28.82
C GLY A 329 12.81 -19.05 -29.36
N ALA A 330 13.62 -19.33 -30.39
CA ALA A 330 14.59 -18.37 -30.94
C ALA A 330 13.98 -17.07 -31.52
N THR A 331 12.65 -17.00 -31.63
CA THR A 331 11.89 -15.82 -32.10
C THR A 331 10.97 -15.27 -31.02
N GLU A 332 11.12 -15.74 -29.79
CA GLU A 332 10.29 -15.42 -28.64
C GLU A 332 11.17 -14.92 -27.51
N GLU A 333 10.63 -14.07 -26.65
CA GLU A 333 11.23 -13.67 -25.38
C GLU A 333 10.32 -14.03 -24.23
N CYS A 334 10.89 -14.08 -23.03
CA CYS A 334 10.12 -14.33 -21.83
C CYS A 334 9.52 -13.02 -21.31
N GLY A 335 8.24 -12.78 -21.60
CA GLY A 335 7.50 -11.65 -21.04
C GLY A 335 7.04 -11.97 -19.62
N GLY A 336 7.38 -11.11 -18.66
CA GLY A 336 6.94 -11.25 -17.27
C GLY A 336 5.42 -11.32 -17.14
N LEU A 337 4.92 -12.11 -16.18
CA LEU A 337 3.50 -12.18 -15.88
C LEU A 337 3.20 -11.38 -14.60
N PHE A 338 2.09 -10.64 -14.65
CA PHE A 338 1.62 -9.80 -13.54
C PHE A 338 0.23 -10.26 -13.13
N ILE A 339 -0.03 -10.29 -11.83
CA ILE A 339 -1.37 -10.56 -11.30
C ILE A 339 -2.18 -9.26 -11.39
N THR A 340 -3.26 -9.26 -12.16
CA THR A 340 -4.27 -8.20 -12.08
C THR A 340 -5.29 -8.55 -11.02
N ASP A 341 -5.76 -7.55 -10.28
CA ASP A 341 -6.88 -7.69 -9.36
C ASP A 341 -8.20 -8.01 -10.10
N ASP A 342 -9.25 -8.29 -9.32
CA ASP A 342 -10.59 -8.59 -9.85
C ASP A 342 -11.19 -7.44 -10.70
N ASN A 343 -10.63 -6.23 -10.63
CA ASN A 343 -11.06 -5.08 -11.43
C ASN A 343 -10.27 -4.93 -12.74
N GLY A 344 -9.31 -5.83 -13.01
CA GLY A 344 -8.44 -5.76 -14.18
C GLY A 344 -7.37 -4.67 -14.07
N THR A 345 -7.21 -4.09 -12.88
CA THR A 345 -6.09 -3.22 -12.54
C THR A 345 -4.91 -4.13 -12.18
N PRO A 346 -3.67 -3.84 -12.59
CA PRO A 346 -2.51 -4.46 -11.95
C PRO A 346 -2.69 -4.32 -10.44
N ALA A 347 -2.55 -5.42 -9.68
CA ALA A 347 -2.74 -5.40 -8.23
C ALA A 347 -1.93 -4.22 -7.65
N ASP A 348 -2.64 -3.36 -6.94
CA ASP A 348 -2.31 -1.99 -6.51
C ASP A 348 -0.83 -1.58 -6.59
N THR A 349 -0.53 -0.65 -7.50
CA THR A 349 0.80 -0.06 -7.72
C THR A 349 1.20 0.99 -6.68
N SER A 350 0.36 1.27 -5.67
CA SER A 350 0.64 2.31 -4.66
C SER A 350 1.54 1.86 -3.51
N ASP A 351 1.69 0.54 -3.31
CA ASP A 351 2.78 -0.03 -2.52
C ASP A 351 3.76 -0.75 -3.47
N ASP A 352 5.06 -0.54 -3.23
CA ASP A 352 6.22 -0.84 -4.09
C ASP A 352 6.46 -2.34 -4.39
N THR A 353 5.42 -3.17 -4.33
CA THR A 353 5.46 -4.62 -4.58
C THR A 353 4.53 -4.97 -5.72
N GLN A 354 4.94 -4.68 -6.96
CA GLN A 354 4.48 -5.53 -8.05
C GLN A 354 4.91 -6.96 -7.69
N ILE A 355 3.93 -7.84 -7.47
CA ILE A 355 4.20 -9.27 -7.35
C ILE A 355 4.54 -9.75 -8.76
N GLU A 356 5.79 -9.54 -9.16
CA GLU A 356 6.36 -10.16 -10.33
C GLU A 356 6.32 -11.67 -10.09
N ILE A 357 5.56 -12.38 -10.92
CA ILE A 357 5.51 -13.83 -10.86
C ILE A 357 6.88 -14.35 -11.26
N ALA A 358 7.41 -15.34 -10.54
CA ALA A 358 8.73 -15.92 -10.76
C ALA A 358 8.91 -16.61 -12.14
N PHE A 359 7.89 -16.60 -12.98
CA PHE A 359 7.90 -17.12 -14.33
C PHE A 359 7.12 -16.20 -15.27
N GLY A 360 7.53 -16.18 -16.54
CA GLY A 360 6.89 -15.44 -17.60
C GLY A 360 6.11 -16.33 -18.57
N SER A 361 5.66 -15.71 -19.66
CA SER A 361 5.13 -16.40 -20.84
C SER A 361 6.00 -16.12 -22.05
N CYS A 362 6.19 -17.14 -22.90
CA CYS A 362 6.86 -16.93 -24.16
C CYS A 362 5.97 -16.15 -25.10
N GLN A 363 6.41 -14.95 -25.42
CA GLN A 363 5.76 -14.05 -26.36
C GLN A 363 6.69 -13.87 -27.55
N PRO A 364 6.17 -13.61 -28.76
CA PRO A 364 7.00 -13.22 -29.88
C PRO A 364 7.94 -12.10 -29.44
N ALA A 365 9.24 -12.30 -29.63
CA ALA A 365 10.22 -11.29 -29.26
C ALA A 365 9.84 -10.02 -30.01
N PRO A 366 9.64 -8.88 -29.31
CA PRO A 366 9.31 -7.64 -29.94
C PRO A 366 10.39 -7.40 -30.98
N VAL A 367 9.97 -7.24 -32.23
CA VAL A 367 10.92 -6.98 -33.30
C VAL A 367 11.52 -5.61 -32.98
N PRO A 368 12.79 -5.53 -32.55
CA PRO A 368 13.35 -4.27 -32.15
C PRO A 368 13.32 -3.36 -33.38
N CYS A 369 12.63 -2.26 -33.22
CA CYS A 369 12.50 -1.24 -34.24
C CYS A 369 13.24 0.01 -33.76
N ASP A 370 13.66 0.85 -34.70
CA ASP A 370 14.25 2.15 -34.37
C ASP A 370 13.10 3.17 -34.31
N ALA A 371 12.87 3.72 -33.12
CA ALA A 371 11.65 4.47 -32.77
C ALA A 371 11.46 5.74 -33.60
N PHE A 372 12.55 6.32 -34.09
CA PHE A 372 12.51 7.62 -34.77
C PHE A 372 12.95 7.55 -36.22
N THR A 373 13.33 6.38 -36.75
CA THR A 373 13.49 6.20 -38.19
C THR A 373 12.25 5.58 -38.80
N THR A 374 12.08 5.71 -40.12
CA THR A 374 11.07 4.95 -40.87
C THR A 374 11.48 3.48 -40.88
N SER A 375 11.34 2.81 -39.75
CA SER A 375 11.69 1.42 -39.58
C SER A 375 10.75 0.56 -40.41
N THR A 376 11.30 -0.26 -41.30
CA THR A 376 10.55 -1.31 -42.00
C THR A 376 10.34 -2.55 -41.13
N ALA A 377 10.73 -2.49 -39.85
CA ALA A 377 10.65 -3.63 -38.94
C ALA A 377 9.22 -3.90 -38.45
N CYS A 378 8.41 -2.84 -38.31
CA CYS A 378 7.00 -2.95 -37.94
C CYS A 378 6.10 -3.19 -39.15
N GLN A 379 4.95 -3.83 -38.94
CA GLN A 379 3.97 -4.01 -39.99
C GLN A 379 3.37 -2.65 -40.41
N ALA A 380 2.72 -2.59 -41.58
CA ALA A 380 2.16 -1.33 -42.10
C ALA A 380 1.02 -0.73 -41.26
N THR A 381 0.55 -1.44 -40.23
CA THR A 381 -0.47 -1.02 -39.26
C THR A 381 0.11 -0.86 -37.86
N GLU A 382 1.44 -0.83 -37.74
CA GLU A 382 2.17 -0.70 -36.50
C GLU A 382 3.21 0.42 -36.65
N TRP A 383 3.56 1.04 -35.54
CA TRP A 383 4.63 2.00 -35.45
C TRP A 383 5.59 1.59 -34.35
N CYS A 384 6.79 2.15 -34.38
CA CYS A 384 7.81 1.83 -33.40
C CYS A 384 7.68 2.72 -32.16
N MET A 385 7.04 2.21 -31.11
CA MET A 385 6.89 2.93 -29.84
C MET A 385 8.24 2.95 -29.10
N PRO A 386 8.79 4.12 -28.75
CA PRO A 386 10.09 4.20 -28.07
C PRO A 386 10.04 3.51 -26.71
N ASP A 387 11.13 2.82 -26.38
CA ASP A 387 11.26 2.06 -25.13
C ASP A 387 12.58 2.40 -24.43
N THR A 388 13.69 1.85 -24.93
CA THR A 388 15.01 1.98 -24.32
C THR A 388 16.06 2.47 -25.31
N ARG A 389 17.10 3.12 -24.79
CA ARG A 389 18.26 3.52 -25.59
C ARG A 389 19.28 2.39 -25.66
N ASP A 390 19.65 2.01 -26.87
CA ASP A 390 20.77 1.10 -27.08
C ASP A 390 22.07 1.79 -26.62
N ALA A 391 22.65 1.31 -25.52
CA ALA A 391 23.86 1.86 -24.93
C ALA A 391 25.09 1.81 -25.88
N ALA A 392 25.11 0.90 -26.85
CA ALA A 392 26.22 0.76 -27.79
C ALA A 392 26.13 1.73 -28.96
N THR A 393 24.91 2.01 -29.45
CA THR A 393 24.70 2.85 -30.64
C THR A 393 24.20 4.26 -30.32
N GLY A 394 23.62 4.45 -29.13
CA GLY A 394 22.92 5.67 -28.72
C GLY A 394 21.55 5.84 -29.37
N ALA A 395 21.11 4.90 -30.23
CA ALA A 395 19.82 4.96 -30.91
C ALA A 395 18.70 4.56 -29.94
N MET A 396 17.54 5.20 -30.09
CA MET A 396 16.33 4.77 -29.38
C MET A 396 15.72 3.57 -30.07
N THR A 397 15.74 2.45 -29.36
CA THR A 397 15.00 1.24 -29.75
C THR A 397 13.57 1.31 -29.22
N GLY A 398 12.69 0.60 -29.89
CA GLY A 398 11.28 0.55 -29.54
C GLY A 398 10.66 -0.79 -29.84
N ILE A 399 9.38 -0.88 -29.51
CA ILE A 399 8.53 -2.04 -29.70
C ILE A 399 7.46 -1.68 -30.72
N CYS A 400 7.20 -2.58 -31.69
CA CYS A 400 6.13 -2.37 -32.64
C CYS A 400 4.77 -2.41 -31.93
N ALA A 401 4.08 -1.28 -31.90
CA ALA A 401 2.75 -1.11 -31.31
C ALA A 401 1.72 -0.83 -32.41
N PRO A 402 0.46 -1.27 -32.26
CA PRO A 402 -0.59 -0.94 -33.21
C PRO A 402 -0.73 0.57 -33.43
N THR A 403 -0.85 0.99 -34.68
CA THR A 403 -1.16 2.36 -35.04
C THR A 403 -2.63 2.66 -34.75
N GLY A 404 -2.87 3.67 -33.93
CA GLY A 404 -4.19 4.21 -33.73
C GLY A 404 -4.54 5.35 -34.69
N THR A 405 -5.65 6.05 -34.40
CA THR A 405 -6.14 7.15 -35.26
C THR A 405 -6.28 8.48 -34.52
N VAL A 406 -5.98 8.51 -33.22
CA VAL A 406 -6.10 9.69 -32.35
C VAL A 406 -4.84 10.55 -32.51
N ASN A 407 -4.98 11.81 -32.88
CA ASN A 407 -3.84 12.70 -33.14
C ASN A 407 -3.32 13.33 -31.84
N ALA A 408 -2.13 13.94 -31.91
CA ALA A 408 -1.57 14.71 -30.81
C ALA A 408 -2.57 15.75 -30.27
N GLY A 409 -2.70 15.82 -28.95
CA GLY A 409 -3.64 16.69 -28.21
C GLY A 409 -5.09 16.20 -28.14
N GLU A 410 -5.41 15.04 -28.71
CA GLU A 410 -6.73 14.42 -28.56
C GLU A 410 -6.73 13.37 -27.44
N SER A 411 -7.87 13.24 -26.74
CA SER A 411 -8.01 12.25 -25.66
C SER A 411 -7.90 10.81 -26.20
N CYS A 412 -7.15 9.98 -25.49
CA CYS A 412 -6.86 8.61 -25.85
C CYS A 412 -7.34 7.62 -24.78
N THR A 413 -7.51 6.36 -25.21
CA THR A 413 -7.78 5.24 -24.31
C THR A 413 -6.89 4.10 -24.80
N ALA A 414 -5.83 3.80 -24.03
CA ALA A 414 -4.77 2.88 -24.43
C ALA A 414 -4.00 3.33 -25.70
N ALA A 415 -3.32 2.40 -26.38
CA ALA A 415 -2.45 2.63 -27.54
C ALA A 415 -3.19 3.02 -28.84
N ASN A 416 -4.22 3.87 -28.77
CA ASN A 416 -4.99 4.33 -29.93
C ASN A 416 -4.51 5.65 -30.54
N CYS A 417 -3.32 6.11 -30.17
CA CYS A 417 -2.66 7.25 -30.77
C CYS A 417 -2.11 6.93 -32.17
N SER A 418 -2.14 7.91 -33.07
CA SER A 418 -1.56 7.81 -34.41
C SER A 418 -0.03 7.73 -34.35
N ASP A 419 0.59 7.27 -35.45
CA ASP A 419 2.03 7.04 -35.54
C ASP A 419 2.87 8.17 -34.95
N GLY A 420 3.80 7.81 -34.06
CA GLY A 420 4.71 8.75 -33.41
C GLY A 420 4.13 9.42 -32.16
N ASN A 421 2.90 9.11 -31.76
CA ASN A 421 2.28 9.65 -30.55
C ASN A 421 2.08 8.57 -29.47
N VAL A 422 2.30 8.92 -28.21
CA VAL A 422 2.08 8.07 -27.03
C VAL A 422 0.89 8.56 -26.21
N CYS A 423 0.11 7.64 -25.65
CA CYS A 423 -1.02 7.97 -24.78
C CYS A 423 -0.53 8.12 -23.34
N ILE A 424 -0.53 9.35 -22.81
CA ILE A 424 -0.04 9.66 -21.46
C ILE A 424 -1.20 10.12 -20.58
N GLY A 425 -1.30 9.55 -19.38
CA GLY A 425 -2.29 9.96 -18.39
C GLY A 425 -1.95 11.35 -17.82
N THR A 426 -2.93 12.25 -17.79
CA THR A 426 -2.79 13.65 -17.34
C THR A 426 -3.17 13.84 -15.86
N GLY A 427 -3.46 12.74 -15.14
CA GLY A 427 -3.70 12.72 -13.69
C GLY A 427 -5.17 12.86 -13.26
N ASP A 428 -6.08 13.23 -14.17
CA ASP A 428 -7.52 13.44 -13.91
C ASP A 428 -8.40 12.26 -14.41
N ASN A 429 -7.81 11.07 -14.55
CA ASN A 429 -8.36 9.91 -15.26
C ASN A 429 -8.61 10.15 -16.76
N THR A 430 -8.06 11.22 -17.33
CA THR A 430 -7.95 11.36 -18.78
C THR A 430 -6.53 11.02 -19.22
N ALA A 431 -6.41 10.70 -20.50
CA ALA A 431 -5.14 10.49 -21.15
C ALA A 431 -5.21 11.19 -22.50
N GLU A 432 -4.07 11.72 -22.95
CA GLU A 432 -3.96 12.44 -24.21
C GLU A 432 -2.79 11.91 -25.03
N CYS A 433 -2.90 12.00 -26.36
CA CYS A 433 -1.82 11.64 -27.25
C CYS A 433 -0.78 12.77 -27.31
N PHE A 434 0.49 12.44 -27.05
CA PHE A 434 1.61 13.38 -27.18
C PHE A 434 2.64 12.87 -28.20
N PRO A 435 3.25 13.74 -29.02
CA PRO A 435 4.35 13.32 -29.89
C PRO A 435 5.53 12.86 -29.05
N ALA A 436 6.01 11.64 -29.31
CA ALA A 436 7.19 11.14 -28.64
C ALA A 436 8.46 11.79 -29.23
N CYS A 437 9.48 11.95 -28.39
CA CYS A 437 10.75 12.54 -28.77
C CYS A 437 11.93 11.88 -28.05
N ASP A 438 13.12 12.13 -28.57
CA ASP A 438 14.39 11.74 -27.99
C ASP A 438 15.03 12.97 -27.32
N PRO A 439 15.12 13.02 -25.98
CA PRO A 439 15.71 14.14 -25.23
C PRO A 439 17.17 14.43 -25.59
N GLN A 440 17.90 13.44 -26.13
CA GLN A 440 19.29 13.57 -26.56
C GLN A 440 19.43 13.92 -28.05
N SER A 441 18.35 13.87 -28.82
CA SER A 441 18.36 14.23 -30.23
C SER A 441 18.36 15.76 -30.38
N ALA A 442 19.28 16.28 -31.20
CA ALA A 442 19.34 17.71 -31.49
C ALA A 442 18.04 18.20 -32.15
N THR A 443 17.67 19.47 -31.95
CA THR A 443 16.42 20.13 -32.39
C THR A 443 16.02 20.01 -33.88
N THR A 444 16.81 19.32 -34.71
CA THR A 444 16.54 19.11 -36.14
C THR A 444 16.71 17.66 -36.62
N ASN A 445 17.04 16.72 -35.72
CA ASN A 445 17.27 15.32 -36.09
C ASN A 445 16.01 14.47 -35.89
N LEU A 446 16.06 13.22 -36.33
CA LEU A 446 15.00 12.23 -36.05
C LEU A 446 14.82 12.09 -34.53
N GLY A 447 13.58 12.17 -34.07
CA GLY A 447 13.25 12.21 -32.63
C GLY A 447 13.25 13.61 -32.02
N ALA A 448 13.61 14.66 -32.76
CA ALA A 448 13.34 16.02 -32.33
C ALA A 448 11.85 16.34 -32.45
N CYS A 449 11.39 17.27 -31.61
CA CYS A 449 10.04 17.78 -31.73
C CYS A 449 9.82 18.48 -33.07
N ALA A 450 8.60 18.30 -33.61
CA ALA A 450 8.27 18.77 -34.95
C ALA A 450 8.33 20.30 -35.05
N ASP A 451 7.92 21.01 -34.00
CA ASP A 451 8.19 22.43 -33.87
C ASP A 451 9.55 22.66 -33.21
N SER A 452 10.35 23.54 -33.82
CA SER A 452 11.62 24.00 -33.26
C SER A 452 11.48 24.76 -31.93
N THR A 453 10.25 25.18 -31.58
CA THR A 453 9.95 25.77 -30.27
C THR A 453 9.52 24.76 -29.23
N ASP A 454 9.31 23.49 -29.58
CA ASP A 454 8.90 22.49 -28.60
C ASP A 454 10.12 21.93 -27.85
N LEU A 455 9.93 21.60 -26.58
CA LEU A 455 10.92 20.92 -25.75
C LEU A 455 10.55 19.46 -25.62
N CYS A 456 11.55 18.59 -25.72
CA CYS A 456 11.40 17.19 -25.38
C CYS A 456 11.51 17.01 -23.86
N GLN A 457 10.40 16.77 -23.18
CA GLN A 457 10.37 16.51 -21.74
C GLN A 457 10.47 15.00 -21.49
N THR A 458 11.53 14.58 -20.80
CA THR A 458 11.67 13.20 -20.32
C THR A 458 10.51 12.84 -19.39
N LEU A 459 9.97 11.63 -19.52
CA LEU A 459 8.97 11.12 -18.60
C LEU A 459 9.67 10.43 -17.43
N THR A 460 9.10 10.52 -16.24
CA THR A 460 9.57 9.76 -15.09
C THR A 460 8.54 8.68 -14.78
N TYR A 461 8.98 7.43 -14.73
CA TYR A 461 8.17 6.33 -14.24
C TYR A 461 7.73 6.61 -12.81
N THR A 462 6.59 6.05 -12.40
CA THR A 462 6.12 6.15 -11.01
C THR A 462 7.13 5.59 -10.00
N SER A 463 8.00 4.66 -10.43
CA SER A 463 9.13 4.13 -9.66
C SER A 463 10.32 5.09 -9.51
N GLY A 464 10.25 6.31 -10.06
CA GLY A 464 11.26 7.36 -9.93
C GLY A 464 12.42 7.28 -10.93
N GLY A 465 12.37 6.36 -11.90
CA GLY A 465 13.33 6.30 -13.00
C GLY A 465 12.89 7.16 -14.19
N ASP A 466 13.82 7.91 -14.79
CA ASP A 466 13.55 8.63 -16.04
C ASP A 466 13.55 7.68 -17.24
N THR A 467 12.68 7.94 -18.21
CA THR A 467 12.67 7.26 -19.51
C THR A 467 13.84 7.74 -20.38
N ASP A 468 14.32 6.89 -21.29
CA ASP A 468 15.33 7.31 -22.27
C ASP A 468 14.76 8.21 -23.39
N TRP A 469 13.44 8.30 -23.47
CA TRP A 469 12.65 9.11 -24.40
C TRP A 469 11.79 10.13 -23.64
N GLY A 470 11.04 10.96 -24.36
CA GLY A 470 10.17 11.97 -23.77
C GLY A 470 8.99 12.33 -24.66
N ILE A 471 8.28 13.39 -24.30
CA ILE A 471 7.19 13.94 -25.10
C ILE A 471 7.41 15.42 -25.44
N CYS A 472 6.90 15.82 -26.60
CA CYS A 472 7.02 17.19 -27.09
C CYS A 472 5.97 18.09 -26.46
N TYR A 473 6.44 19.13 -25.77
CA TYR A 473 5.61 20.20 -25.26
C TYR A 473 5.94 21.52 -25.93
N ALA A 474 4.89 22.28 -26.24
CA ALA A 474 5.02 23.67 -26.63
C ALA A 474 5.70 24.46 -25.51
N THR A 475 6.85 25.06 -25.82
CA THR A 475 7.50 25.96 -24.87
C THR A 475 6.92 27.36 -24.97
N CYS A 476 7.11 28.10 -23.90
CA CYS A 476 6.73 29.48 -23.81
C CYS A 476 7.75 30.27 -23.00
N THR A 477 7.65 31.59 -23.06
CA THR A 477 8.38 32.49 -22.17
C THR A 477 7.43 32.91 -21.04
N PRO A 478 7.67 32.45 -19.80
CA PRO A 478 6.85 32.81 -18.65
C PRO A 478 6.81 34.33 -18.44
N TRP A 479 5.67 34.80 -17.93
CA TRP A 479 5.41 36.20 -17.60
C TRP A 479 5.53 37.22 -18.75
N THR A 480 5.60 36.80 -20.02
CA THR A 480 5.51 37.70 -21.18
C THR A 480 4.14 37.63 -21.85
N THR A 481 3.77 38.69 -22.58
CA THR A 481 2.54 38.69 -23.40
C THR A 481 2.88 39.16 -24.83
N PRO A 482 2.67 38.32 -25.86
CA PRO A 482 2.28 36.91 -25.78
C PRO A 482 3.38 36.05 -25.14
N SER A 483 3.00 35.00 -24.42
CA SER A 483 3.94 34.04 -23.81
C SER A 483 4.45 33.01 -24.82
N GLY A 484 3.80 32.87 -25.97
CA GLY A 484 4.05 31.77 -26.92
C GLY A 484 2.97 30.69 -26.84
N CYS A 485 2.22 30.64 -25.74
CA CYS A 485 1.06 29.75 -25.62
C CYS A 485 -0.17 30.28 -26.37
N ASP A 486 -1.09 29.37 -26.69
CA ASP A 486 -2.39 29.73 -27.22
C ASP A 486 -3.19 30.59 -26.23
N ALA A 487 -4.17 31.35 -26.73
CA ALA A 487 -4.98 32.25 -25.90
C ALA A 487 -5.77 31.54 -24.77
N ALA A 488 -5.94 30.23 -24.89
CA ALA A 488 -6.57 29.37 -23.90
C ALA A 488 -5.58 28.69 -22.95
N GLN A 489 -4.29 29.06 -23.00
CA GLN A 489 -3.22 28.46 -22.22
C GLN A 489 -2.45 29.53 -21.44
N TRP A 490 -1.75 29.11 -20.40
CA TRP A 490 -0.80 29.93 -19.64
C TRP A 490 0.57 29.24 -19.60
N CYS A 491 1.61 30.04 -19.35
CA CYS A 491 2.97 29.57 -19.38
C CYS A 491 3.50 29.35 -17.96
N ALA A 492 3.69 28.09 -17.55
CA ALA A 492 4.33 27.75 -16.28
C ALA A 492 5.85 27.75 -16.45
N PRO A 493 6.62 28.40 -15.56
CA PRO A 493 8.07 28.37 -15.64
C PRO A 493 8.62 26.99 -15.32
N GLU A 494 9.57 26.52 -16.12
CA GLU A 494 10.20 25.20 -15.94
C GLU A 494 11.69 25.38 -15.62
N ALA A 495 12.42 26.05 -16.52
CA ALA A 495 13.87 26.15 -16.43
C ALA A 495 14.37 27.55 -16.80
N ARG A 496 15.48 27.95 -16.16
CA ARG A 496 16.18 29.19 -16.49
C ARG A 496 17.47 28.89 -17.25
N ALA A 497 17.59 29.44 -18.45
CA ALA A 497 18.82 29.37 -19.21
C ALA A 497 19.96 30.17 -18.53
N THR A 498 21.20 29.84 -18.87
CA THR A 498 22.40 30.50 -18.32
C THR A 498 22.50 32.00 -18.63
N ASP A 499 21.81 32.48 -19.67
CA ASP A 499 21.70 33.90 -20.00
C ASP A 499 20.60 34.63 -19.20
N GLY A 500 19.90 33.89 -18.32
CA GLY A 500 18.83 34.39 -17.46
C GLY A 500 17.44 34.35 -18.08
N THR A 501 17.30 33.91 -19.34
CA THR A 501 16.01 33.72 -20.00
C THR A 501 15.26 32.52 -19.43
N TRP A 502 13.94 32.58 -19.48
CA TRP A 502 13.06 31.57 -18.93
C TRP A 502 12.39 30.77 -20.05
N THR A 503 12.42 29.46 -19.91
CA THR A 503 11.60 28.53 -20.69
C THR A 503 10.52 27.98 -19.77
N GLY A 504 9.29 28.00 -20.26
CA GLY A 504 8.14 27.41 -19.60
C GLY A 504 7.43 26.43 -20.49
N LEU A 505 6.42 25.79 -19.92
CA LEU A 505 5.52 24.86 -20.59
C LEU A 505 4.13 25.49 -20.67
N CYS A 506 3.48 25.31 -21.82
CA CYS A 506 2.10 25.75 -21.99
C CYS A 506 1.16 24.75 -21.34
N TYR A 507 0.46 25.21 -20.30
CA TYR A 507 -0.63 24.49 -19.69
C TYR A 507 -1.95 25.08 -20.16
N ASP A 508 -2.94 24.21 -20.38
CA ASP A 508 -4.30 24.67 -20.56
C ASP A 508 -4.69 25.59 -19.40
N ASN A 509 -5.35 26.70 -19.73
CA ASN A 509 -6.05 27.49 -18.73
C ASN A 509 -7.11 26.55 -18.19
N GLY A 510 -6.76 25.84 -17.12
CA GLY A 510 -7.72 25.12 -16.31
C GLY A 510 -8.92 26.02 -16.14
N THR A 511 -10.11 25.42 -16.17
CA THR A 511 -11.33 26.18 -15.90
C THR A 511 -11.37 26.72 -14.47
N GLY A 512 -10.32 26.42 -13.69
CA GLY A 512 -9.97 27.01 -12.42
C GLY A 512 -10.31 28.49 -12.31
N THR A 513 -11.13 28.76 -11.31
CA THR A 513 -11.56 30.12 -10.91
C THR A 513 -11.07 30.48 -9.52
N VAL A 514 -10.33 29.58 -8.86
CA VAL A 514 -9.82 29.77 -7.51
C VAL A 514 -8.68 30.80 -7.58
N ALA A 515 -8.85 31.90 -6.84
CA ALA A 515 -7.88 32.97 -6.82
C ALA A 515 -6.65 32.58 -5.99
N GLU A 516 -5.53 33.28 -6.20
CA GLU A 516 -4.32 33.12 -5.38
C GLU A 516 -4.64 33.27 -3.87
N GLY A 517 -4.22 32.28 -3.08
CA GLY A 517 -4.44 32.19 -1.63
C GLY A 517 -5.72 31.49 -1.20
N ASP A 518 -6.66 31.23 -2.11
CA ASP A 518 -7.85 30.44 -1.81
C ASP A 518 -7.53 28.95 -1.86
N SER A 519 -8.34 28.15 -1.15
CA SER A 519 -8.12 26.70 -1.10
C SER A 519 -8.49 26.00 -2.41
N CYS A 520 -7.62 25.12 -2.88
CA CYS A 520 -7.75 24.38 -4.13
C CYS A 520 -8.03 22.88 -3.96
N GLN A 521 -8.45 22.44 -2.77
CA GLN A 521 -8.72 21.02 -2.50
C GLN A 521 -9.76 20.39 -3.45
N THR A 522 -10.72 21.17 -3.96
CA THR A 522 -11.82 20.68 -4.81
C THR A 522 -11.96 21.44 -6.12
N ALA A 523 -11.03 22.35 -6.43
CA ALA A 523 -11.13 23.20 -7.61
C ALA A 523 -9.74 23.65 -8.08
N GLU A 524 -9.59 23.76 -9.39
CA GLU A 524 -8.36 24.21 -10.03
C GLU A 524 -8.08 25.69 -9.76
N CYS A 525 -6.80 26.02 -9.69
CA CYS A 525 -6.33 27.39 -9.58
C CYS A 525 -6.54 28.16 -10.89
N ALA A 526 -6.76 29.47 -10.77
CA ALA A 526 -6.80 30.35 -11.93
C ALA A 526 -5.46 30.31 -12.70
N ALA A 527 -5.52 30.60 -14.00
CA ALA A 527 -4.36 30.66 -14.89
C ALA A 527 -3.17 31.44 -14.26
N GLY A 528 -1.99 30.83 -14.26
CA GLY A 528 -0.78 31.38 -13.63
C GLY A 528 -0.54 30.93 -12.19
N SER A 529 -1.42 30.11 -11.61
CA SER A 529 -1.27 29.57 -10.25
C SER A 529 -1.27 28.03 -10.24
N VAL A 530 -0.58 27.46 -9.25
CA VAL A 530 -0.56 26.01 -8.97
C VAL A 530 -1.14 25.73 -7.58
N CYS A 531 -1.81 24.59 -7.43
CA CYS A 531 -2.31 24.13 -6.15
C CYS A 531 -1.17 23.51 -5.34
N VAL A 532 -0.80 24.12 -4.23
CA VAL A 532 0.32 23.65 -3.40
C VAL A 532 -0.25 23.13 -2.09
N GLY A 533 0.05 21.86 -1.79
CA GLY A 533 -0.27 21.28 -0.49
C GLY A 533 0.61 21.91 0.60
N THR A 534 -0.03 22.46 1.64
CA THR A 534 0.66 22.83 2.88
C THR A 534 0.62 21.61 3.83
N SER A 535 1.59 21.52 4.74
CA SER A 535 1.82 20.35 5.61
C SER A 535 0.67 19.99 6.56
N ASP A 536 -0.42 20.75 6.54
CA ASP A 536 -1.54 20.75 7.47
C ASP A 536 -2.90 20.45 6.80
N THR A 537 -2.90 19.60 5.77
CA THR A 537 -4.08 19.17 4.98
C THR A 537 -4.73 20.24 4.12
N THR A 538 -4.34 21.51 4.23
CA THR A 538 -4.83 22.55 3.34
C THR A 538 -4.00 22.62 2.07
N SER A 539 -4.65 22.88 0.93
CA SER A 539 -3.94 23.25 -0.30
C SER A 539 -4.42 24.61 -0.73
N ASP A 540 -3.50 25.50 -1.10
CA ASP A 540 -3.81 26.86 -1.56
C ASP A 540 -3.23 27.16 -2.94
N CYS A 541 -3.92 27.99 -3.72
CA CYS A 541 -3.42 28.44 -5.01
C CYS A 541 -2.28 29.43 -4.85
N ARG A 542 -1.14 29.18 -5.49
CA ARG A 542 0.01 30.10 -5.47
C ARG A 542 0.46 30.45 -6.87
N THR A 543 0.71 31.74 -7.10
CA THR A 543 1.22 32.24 -8.37
C THR A 543 2.73 31.99 -8.48
N PHE A 544 3.20 31.60 -9.66
CA PHE A 544 4.63 31.50 -9.94
C PHE A 544 5.30 32.87 -10.04
N CYS A 545 6.52 32.97 -9.57
CA CYS A 545 7.32 34.18 -9.61
C CYS A 545 8.79 33.88 -9.93
N ASP A 546 9.51 34.87 -10.50
CA ASP A 546 10.96 34.83 -10.64
C ASP A 546 11.58 35.42 -9.36
N PRO A 547 12.32 34.64 -8.55
CA PRO A 547 12.92 35.14 -7.31
C PRO A 547 13.95 36.27 -7.54
N LYS A 548 14.41 36.47 -8.79
CA LYS A 548 15.29 37.58 -9.20
C LYS A 548 14.53 38.78 -9.76
N ALA A 549 13.22 38.70 -9.98
CA ALA A 549 12.41 39.83 -10.41
C ALA A 549 12.20 40.80 -9.23
N THR A 550 12.69 42.03 -9.37
CA THR A 550 12.54 43.09 -8.35
C THR A 550 11.36 44.02 -8.64
N SER A 551 10.84 44.02 -9.87
CA SER A 551 9.65 44.75 -10.29
C SER A 551 9.11 44.21 -11.62
N GLY A 552 7.80 44.23 -11.82
CA GLY A 552 7.17 43.96 -13.12
C GLY A 552 6.73 42.51 -13.31
N ALA A 553 6.87 41.99 -14.52
CA ALA A 553 6.56 40.59 -14.83
C ALA A 553 7.41 39.63 -13.98
N GLY A 554 6.79 38.59 -13.42
CA GLY A 554 7.44 37.63 -12.54
C GLY A 554 7.55 38.04 -11.06
N THR A 555 7.08 39.23 -10.66
CA THR A 555 6.90 39.54 -9.23
C THR A 555 5.53 39.11 -8.72
N CYS A 556 5.42 38.83 -7.42
CA CYS A 556 4.13 38.58 -6.80
C CYS A 556 3.18 39.76 -6.97
N ALA A 557 1.95 39.47 -7.41
CA ALA A 557 0.94 40.48 -7.65
C ALA A 557 0.50 41.14 -6.33
N ASP A 558 0.44 40.36 -5.25
CA ASP A 558 0.22 40.84 -3.89
C ASP A 558 1.54 41.27 -3.25
N SER A 559 1.66 42.57 -2.92
CA SER A 559 2.83 43.13 -2.24
C SER A 559 3.05 42.58 -0.81
N THR A 560 2.10 41.85 -0.25
CA THR A 560 2.25 41.15 1.05
C THR A 560 2.88 39.76 0.90
N ARG A 561 3.04 39.27 -0.34
CA ARG A 561 3.67 38.00 -0.65
C ARG A 561 5.10 38.19 -1.12
N ILE A 562 5.94 37.21 -0.82
CA ILE A 562 7.34 37.12 -1.23
C ILE A 562 7.46 35.98 -2.24
N CYS A 563 8.31 36.18 -3.24
CA CYS A 563 8.67 35.08 -4.12
C CYS A 563 9.61 34.09 -3.41
N ASP A 564 9.07 32.95 -3.01
CA ASP A 564 9.82 31.86 -2.39
C ASP A 564 10.32 30.90 -3.46
N GLY A 565 11.50 31.19 -4.01
CA GLY A 565 12.24 30.26 -4.87
C GLY A 565 13.24 29.39 -4.12
N PHE A 566 13.36 29.57 -2.81
CA PHE A 566 14.43 28.92 -2.05
C PHE A 566 14.02 27.53 -1.56
N LEU A 567 12.73 27.29 -1.27
CA LEU A 567 12.29 25.98 -0.79
C LEU A 567 11.98 24.95 -1.89
N ALA A 568 11.73 25.38 -3.13
CA ALA A 568 11.24 24.48 -4.19
C ALA A 568 12.31 23.70 -4.97
N ASP A 569 13.60 23.88 -4.66
CA ASP A 569 14.74 23.39 -5.49
C ASP A 569 14.68 23.69 -7.00
N ALA A 570 13.75 24.56 -7.40
CA ALA A 570 13.60 25.08 -8.73
C ALA A 570 14.24 26.48 -8.86
N ASP A 571 14.54 26.89 -10.09
CA ASP A 571 14.98 28.26 -10.37
C ASP A 571 13.85 29.28 -10.14
N TRP A 572 12.60 28.82 -10.08
CA TRP A 572 11.37 29.62 -9.94
C TRP A 572 10.87 29.54 -8.50
N GLY A 573 10.02 30.49 -8.13
CA GLY A 573 9.41 30.51 -6.80
C GLY A 573 7.90 30.55 -6.83
N LEU A 574 7.33 30.41 -5.64
CA LEU A 574 5.90 30.59 -5.40
C LEU A 574 5.67 31.84 -4.55
N CYS A 575 4.61 32.57 -4.86
CA CYS A 575 4.19 33.70 -4.05
C CYS A 575 3.60 33.21 -2.74
N SER A 576 4.42 33.27 -1.70
CA SER A 576 4.10 32.81 -0.35
C SER A 576 3.86 34.01 0.57
N PRO A 577 2.99 33.90 1.58
CA PRO A 577 2.85 34.92 2.61
C PRO A 577 4.21 35.23 3.26
N GLY A 578 4.60 36.50 3.28
CA GLY A 578 5.78 36.95 4.02
C GLY A 578 5.42 37.38 5.44
N VAL A 579 6.43 37.49 6.30
CA VAL A 579 6.23 38.18 7.59
C VAL A 579 5.76 39.61 7.37
N ALA A 580 5.00 40.16 8.32
CA ALA A 580 4.52 41.54 8.23
C ALA A 580 5.68 42.53 8.02
N GLY A 581 5.65 43.26 6.90
CA GLY A 581 6.68 44.24 6.52
C GLY A 581 7.79 43.70 5.61
N ALA A 582 7.68 42.46 5.14
CA ALA A 582 8.59 41.92 4.14
C ALA A 582 8.56 42.68 2.79
N PRO A 583 9.65 42.66 2.00
CA PRO A 583 10.95 42.05 2.32
C PRO A 583 11.70 42.84 3.40
N LEU A 584 12.19 42.15 4.41
CA LEU A 584 13.05 42.68 5.46
C LEU A 584 14.52 42.65 5.00
N ALA A 585 15.34 43.59 5.49
CA ALA A 585 16.78 43.54 5.25
C ALA A 585 17.43 42.40 6.05
N GLU A 586 18.54 41.85 5.55
CA GLU A 586 19.34 40.86 6.30
C GLU A 586 19.68 41.39 7.70
N PHE A 587 19.50 40.53 8.72
CA PHE A 587 19.59 40.80 10.16
C PHE A 587 18.54 41.75 10.76
N ALA A 588 17.53 42.18 10.01
CA ALA A 588 16.40 42.90 10.60
C ALA A 588 15.63 41.98 11.58
N THR A 589 15.14 42.55 12.68
CA THR A 589 14.31 41.83 13.64
C THR A 589 13.00 41.41 13.00
N CYS A 590 12.68 40.12 13.06
CA CYS A 590 11.40 39.58 12.63
C CYS A 590 10.31 39.81 13.67
N PRO A 591 9.03 39.86 13.26
CA PRO A 591 7.92 39.82 14.20
C PRO A 591 7.97 38.58 15.10
N ALA A 592 7.46 38.69 16.33
CA ALA A 592 7.43 37.55 17.24
C ALA A 592 6.46 36.46 16.73
N GLY A 593 6.85 35.19 16.86
CA GLY A 593 6.03 34.05 16.46
C GLY A 593 6.16 33.65 14.98
N THR A 594 7.04 34.30 14.22
CA THR A 594 7.25 34.03 12.79
C THR A 594 8.53 33.22 12.55
N GLU A 595 8.94 32.37 13.51
CA GLU A 595 10.13 31.52 13.31
C GLU A 595 9.88 30.58 12.12
N TYR A 596 10.87 30.48 11.23
CA TYR A 596 10.82 29.76 9.95
C TYR A 596 9.96 30.39 8.85
N GLU A 597 9.30 31.53 9.10
CA GLU A 597 8.59 32.26 8.04
C GLU A 597 9.58 33.05 7.15
N MET A 598 9.22 33.20 5.87
CA MET A 598 10.02 33.94 4.89
C MET A 598 9.96 35.44 5.18
N CYS A 599 11.13 36.06 5.26
CA CYS A 599 11.29 37.49 5.48
C CYS A 599 11.89 38.23 4.28
N ALA A 600 12.52 37.51 3.35
CA ALA A 600 12.88 37.97 2.01
C ALA A 600 12.91 36.76 1.05
N SER A 601 13.15 36.94 -0.25
CA SER A 601 13.07 35.84 -1.24
C SER A 601 14.04 34.68 -0.98
N THR A 602 15.18 34.97 -0.34
CA THR A 602 16.19 33.98 0.06
C THR A 602 16.46 34.03 1.56
N ALA A 603 15.56 34.62 2.36
CA ALA A 603 15.78 34.80 3.80
C ALA A 603 14.57 34.37 4.63
N MET A 604 14.85 33.77 5.78
CA MET A 604 13.84 33.36 6.76
C MET A 604 14.16 33.86 8.15
N CYS A 605 13.12 33.97 8.98
CA CYS A 605 13.22 34.36 10.37
C CYS A 605 13.76 33.20 11.21
N LEU A 606 14.99 33.34 11.72
CA LEU A 606 15.65 32.31 12.53
C LEU A 606 16.06 32.85 13.90
N ASP A 607 15.91 32.02 14.94
CA ASP A 607 16.53 32.24 16.24
C ASP A 607 17.86 31.48 16.30
N LEU A 608 18.96 32.21 16.14
CA LEU A 608 20.30 31.62 16.09
C LEU A 608 21.07 31.92 17.38
N PRO A 609 21.73 30.91 18.00
CA PRO A 609 22.58 31.13 19.17
C PRO A 609 23.67 32.17 18.89
N GLY A 610 23.62 33.30 19.60
CA GLY A 610 24.59 34.40 19.47
C GLY A 610 23.98 35.73 19.04
N PHE A 611 22.72 35.75 18.61
CA PHE A 611 21.98 36.99 18.40
C PHE A 611 21.19 37.35 19.67
N THR A 612 21.39 38.56 20.19
CA THR A 612 20.79 39.00 21.46
C THR A 612 19.39 39.58 21.31
N GLU A 613 18.90 39.75 20.07
CA GLU A 613 17.68 40.50 19.77
C GLU A 613 16.50 39.63 19.30
N GLY A 614 16.56 38.31 19.48
CA GLY A 614 15.50 37.37 19.09
C GLY A 614 15.56 36.97 17.62
N LEU A 615 14.41 36.67 17.01
CA LEU A 615 14.28 36.25 15.61
C LEU A 615 14.84 37.31 14.66
N GLN A 616 15.75 36.91 13.78
CA GLN A 616 16.33 37.78 12.75
C GLN A 616 16.08 37.23 11.36
N CYS A 617 15.96 38.13 10.39
CA CYS A 617 15.86 37.77 8.99
C CYS A 617 17.23 37.35 8.45
N ILE A 618 17.45 36.06 8.27
CA ILE A 618 18.75 35.50 7.87
C ILE A 618 18.67 34.94 6.46
N GLU A 619 19.59 35.36 5.60
CA GLU A 619 19.74 34.82 4.25
C GLU A 619 20.27 33.40 4.26
N LEU A 620 19.65 32.57 3.45
CA LEU A 620 20.02 31.18 3.21
C LEU A 620 20.83 31.07 1.92
N CYS A 621 21.64 30.02 1.80
CA CYS A 621 22.40 29.72 0.60
C CYS A 621 22.38 28.22 0.29
N LYS A 622 22.35 27.85 -1.00
CA LYS A 622 22.29 26.47 -1.48
C LYS A 622 23.62 25.99 -2.03
N THR A 623 23.97 24.74 -1.76
CA THR A 623 25.18 24.13 -2.34
C THR A 623 25.11 23.94 -3.85
N ALA A 624 23.90 23.86 -4.41
CA ALA A 624 23.68 23.81 -5.86
C ALA A 624 24.15 25.10 -6.58
N ASN A 625 24.04 26.26 -5.92
CA ASN A 625 24.42 27.55 -6.48
C ASN A 625 25.87 27.94 -6.14
N GLY A 626 26.48 27.31 -5.14
CA GLY A 626 27.88 27.49 -4.78
C GLY A 626 28.29 26.63 -3.59
N ALA A 627 29.55 26.20 -3.54
CA ALA A 627 30.02 25.38 -2.43
C ALA A 627 30.02 26.16 -1.10
N PHE A 628 29.79 25.45 0.02
CA PHE A 628 30.03 26.01 1.35
C PHE A 628 31.46 26.56 1.50
N GLY A 629 31.61 27.62 2.27
CA GLY A 629 32.89 28.29 2.49
C GLY A 629 33.32 29.25 1.37
N THR A 630 32.53 29.40 0.30
CA THR A 630 32.80 30.38 -0.75
C THR A 630 32.34 31.78 -0.32
N THR A 631 33.24 32.76 -0.46
CA THR A 631 32.91 34.19 -0.35
C THR A 631 32.23 34.66 -1.64
N ASN A 632 31.31 35.63 -1.56
CA ASN A 632 30.55 36.12 -2.71
C ASN A 632 29.68 35.00 -3.32
N HIS A 633 29.01 34.25 -2.44
CA HIS A 633 28.07 33.21 -2.83
C HIS A 633 26.90 33.82 -3.63
N PRO A 634 26.45 33.20 -4.74
CA PRO A 634 25.38 33.78 -5.59
C PRO A 634 24.06 34.05 -4.88
N ASP A 635 23.76 33.29 -3.83
CA ASP A 635 22.53 33.44 -3.03
C ASP A 635 22.62 34.52 -1.94
N CYS A 636 23.82 35.03 -1.65
CA CYS A 636 24.01 36.02 -0.59
C CYS A 636 24.03 37.44 -1.16
N THR A 637 23.18 38.32 -0.61
CA THR A 637 23.13 39.73 -1.02
C THR A 637 24.43 40.46 -0.68
N ARG A 638 25.08 40.09 0.43
CA ARG A 638 26.39 40.63 0.82
C ARG A 638 27.52 39.92 0.05
N PRO A 639 28.31 40.63 -0.80
CA PRO A 639 29.44 40.04 -1.52
C PRO A 639 30.55 39.48 -0.62
N THR A 640 30.62 39.96 0.63
CA THR A 640 31.58 39.48 1.63
C THR A 640 31.07 38.31 2.46
N ALA A 641 29.78 37.96 2.36
CA ALA A 641 29.22 36.84 3.09
C ALA A 641 29.78 35.52 2.54
N THR A 642 29.93 34.57 3.46
CA THR A 642 30.31 33.20 3.17
C THR A 642 29.11 32.29 3.42
N CYS A 643 28.86 31.33 2.53
CA CYS A 643 27.84 30.33 2.77
C CYS A 643 28.33 29.30 3.79
N VAL A 644 27.77 29.29 5.00
CA VAL A 644 28.20 28.41 6.10
C VAL A 644 27.12 27.35 6.36
N GLN A 645 27.50 26.07 6.32
CA GLN A 645 26.59 24.99 6.69
C GLN A 645 26.25 25.06 8.18
N LYS A 646 24.97 25.29 8.49
CA LYS A 646 24.43 25.31 9.86
C LYS A 646 23.30 24.33 10.07
N PHE A 647 22.67 23.85 8.99
CA PHE A 647 21.66 22.83 9.03
C PHE A 647 22.30 21.44 8.94
N GLN A 648 21.57 20.41 9.38
CA GLN A 648 22.03 19.02 9.27
C GLN A 648 22.06 18.55 7.80
N THR A 649 21.19 19.11 6.96
CA THR A 649 21.17 18.86 5.53
C THR A 649 22.40 19.45 4.83
N PRO A 650 23.01 18.75 3.87
CA PRO A 650 24.10 19.28 3.04
C PRO A 650 23.63 20.25 1.96
N THR A 651 22.32 20.44 1.80
CA THR A 651 21.75 21.28 0.73
C THR A 651 21.80 22.76 1.09
N PHE A 652 21.61 23.11 2.38
CA PHE A 652 21.38 24.49 2.82
C PHE A 652 22.42 24.97 3.83
N GLY A 653 22.73 26.27 3.76
CA GLY A 653 23.55 27.01 4.70
C GLY A 653 22.99 28.40 4.98
N LEU A 654 23.74 29.19 5.74
CA LEU A 654 23.46 30.58 6.04
C LEU A 654 24.52 31.49 5.43
N CYS A 655 24.11 32.64 4.91
CA CYS A 655 25.01 33.72 4.53
C CYS A 655 25.55 34.42 5.78
N GLN A 656 26.86 34.30 6.05
CA GLN A 656 27.53 34.93 7.21
C GLN A 656 28.65 35.88 6.82
#